data_AF-A0AA38SWS5-F1
#
_entry.id   AF-A0AA38SWS5-F1
#
_cell.length_a   1.000
_cell.length_b   1.000
_cell.length_c   1.000
_cell.angle_alpha   90.00
_cell.angle_beta   90.00
_cell.angle_gamma   90.00
#
_symmetry.space_group_name_H-M   'P 1'
#
loop_
_entity.id
_entity.type
_entity.pdbx_description
1 polymer ?
#
loop_
_entity_poly.entity_id
_entity_poly.type
_entity_poly.pdbx_seq_one_letter_code
_entity_poly.pdbx_strand_id
1 'polypeptide(L)'
;MRDPVVISSGQTFDRHMIQQWLKSERTCRKTQEVLMSDQKEAARRVYSKTSMDNVSDNVRKTSFSQRVKIQSILSRPDGGAGLAGKTLKVSGLVKKGRKQGKGSFAFIELNDGSCLANLQLIIYSDVAPPLSQFTPTGTRLRVEGVLQMPPEDKQGKQSIELRVSKVLRVGPADPATYPFPKTRSTLEYMRDYPHLRPRTDAISAIARIRHALAFATHVFFDIHGFLYVHTPIITTSDCEGAGDKFQVTTLISEAEKIEKELIKNPPPSQEDVNAAKAIVKEKGEAVAKLKSDKAVAELIKAVEDVLKLTEGFNQKPGIPKKDGKVDYSQDFFNRQAFLTVSGQLHAEALACALGSVYTFGPTFRAEHSHTSRHLAEFWMVEPEIADADIEDAMECAEAYVRFLCQWLLDNCYDDMEFMVEKFDKKAIQRLQMVASTDFIRLSYTEAVKILEEAVSKGHKFENKVEWGIDLASEHEKYLTETKFESPVIVYNYPKGIKAFYMKLNPDKKTVAAMDVLVPKISAIARIRDELSFATHTFFHKHRFRYVHTPIITTIDCEGAGDKFQVTTLINEAEKIEKELIKNPSPSQERVVVLKDEKLKSDKAEITAAAVAQVTKDSGLILPKKDGKVDYSRDFFNRQVFLTVSGQLQAETYACGLSSVYTFGPTFRAEHSHTSRHLAEFWMVEPEIAFADIEDDMNCAEAYVRFLCQWLLDNCYDDMEFMVKKFDKKAIQRLQMVASTDFIRLSYTEAVKILEEAVSKGHKFENKVEWGIDLASEHEKYLTETKFESPVIVYNYPKGSKRFT
;
A
#
# COMPACT_ATOMS: atom_id res chain seq x y z
N MET A 1 13.53 -45.06 13.01
CA MET A 1 14.05 -45.89 11.90
C MET A 1 15.57 -46.01 12.03
N ARG A 2 16.27 -46.74 11.14
CA ARG A 2 17.72 -47.05 11.24
C ARG A 2 18.45 -46.78 9.91
N ASP A 3 18.19 -45.63 9.29
CA ASP A 3 18.72 -45.31 7.96
C ASP A 3 19.39 -43.92 8.00
N PRO A 4 20.59 -43.75 7.42
CA PRO A 4 21.24 -42.45 7.33
C PRO A 4 20.62 -41.60 6.21
N VAL A 5 20.48 -40.30 6.45
CA VAL A 5 20.04 -39.35 5.41
C VAL A 5 21.20 -39.07 4.47
N VAL A 6 20.99 -39.27 3.16
CA VAL A 6 21.96 -38.94 2.11
C VAL A 6 21.54 -37.64 1.44
N ILE A 7 22.42 -36.64 1.49
CA ILE A 7 22.30 -35.39 0.73
C ILE A 7 23.21 -35.49 -0.51
N SER A 8 22.84 -34.80 -1.59
CA SER A 8 23.33 -34.98 -2.97
C SER A 8 24.81 -34.65 -3.26
N SER A 9 25.65 -34.48 -2.23
CA SER A 9 27.10 -34.20 -2.34
C SER A 9 28.00 -35.37 -1.90
N GLY A 10 27.44 -36.49 -1.43
CA GLY A 10 28.19 -37.72 -1.14
C GLY A 10 29.01 -37.73 0.16
N GLN A 11 29.00 -36.65 0.95
CA GLN A 11 29.58 -36.66 2.30
C GLN A 11 28.62 -37.32 3.31
N THR A 12 29.14 -38.20 4.15
CA THR A 12 28.40 -38.83 5.25
C THR A 12 28.82 -38.22 6.58
N PHE A 13 27.86 -37.61 7.29
CA PHE A 13 28.10 -37.05 8.62
C PHE A 13 27.90 -38.12 9.69
N ASP A 14 28.92 -38.35 10.52
CA ASP A 14 28.78 -39.22 11.68
C ASP A 14 27.87 -38.57 12.74
N ARG A 15 27.16 -39.44 13.47
CA ARG A 15 26.29 -39.09 14.59
C ARG A 15 27.04 -38.33 15.68
N HIS A 16 28.35 -38.54 15.85
CA HIS A 16 29.17 -37.75 16.77
C HIS A 16 29.35 -36.30 16.30
N MET A 17 29.57 -36.06 15.01
CA MET A 17 29.61 -34.69 14.46
C MET A 17 28.27 -33.98 14.63
N ILE A 18 27.15 -34.66 14.36
CA ILE A 18 25.81 -34.10 14.57
C ILE A 18 25.60 -33.74 16.06
N GLN A 19 26.05 -34.58 17.00
CA GLN A 19 25.99 -34.27 18.43
C GLN A 19 26.98 -33.18 18.91
N GLN A 20 28.07 -32.93 18.19
CA GLN A 20 28.92 -31.76 18.43
C GLN A 20 28.28 -30.49 17.86
N TRP A 21 27.70 -30.56 16.66
CA TRP A 21 26.99 -29.45 16.02
C TRP A 21 25.80 -28.95 16.86
N LEU A 22 24.93 -29.85 17.32
CA LEU A 22 23.82 -29.54 18.25
C LEU A 22 24.30 -28.96 19.61
N LYS A 23 25.56 -29.19 20.00
CA LYS A 23 26.18 -28.57 21.20
C LYS A 23 26.75 -27.19 20.90
N SER A 24 27.34 -26.97 19.71
CA SER A 24 27.69 -25.62 19.25
C SER A 24 26.45 -24.74 19.07
N GLU A 25 25.30 -25.27 18.62
CA GLU A 25 24.05 -24.49 18.55
C GLU A 25 23.54 -24.04 19.93
N ARG A 26 23.60 -24.89 20.95
CA ARG A 26 23.30 -24.47 22.34
C ARG A 26 24.27 -23.42 22.87
N THR A 27 25.47 -23.36 22.33
CA THR A 27 26.44 -22.29 22.61
C THR A 27 26.08 -21.03 21.82
N CYS A 28 25.69 -21.18 20.55
CA CYS A 28 25.18 -20.12 19.68
C CYS A 28 23.94 -19.43 20.28
N ARG A 29 22.95 -20.17 20.82
CA ARG A 29 21.79 -19.58 21.51
C ARG A 29 22.21 -18.66 22.67
N LYS A 30 23.26 -19.01 23.44
CA LYS A 30 23.82 -18.11 24.48
C LYS A 30 24.63 -16.93 23.92
N THR A 31 25.33 -17.12 22.82
CA THR A 31 25.99 -16.01 22.11
C THR A 31 24.96 -15.05 21.51
N GLN A 32 23.83 -15.57 21.01
CA GLN A 32 22.66 -14.79 20.61
C GLN A 32 22.05 -14.05 21.81
N GLU A 33 21.85 -14.66 22.98
CA GLU A 33 21.34 -13.93 24.17
C GLU A 33 22.17 -12.67 24.48
N VAL A 34 23.51 -12.76 24.37
CA VAL A 34 24.42 -11.62 24.58
C VAL A 34 24.39 -10.64 23.41
N LEU A 35 24.53 -11.10 22.16
CA LEU A 35 24.44 -10.27 20.95
C LEU A 35 23.11 -9.52 20.86
N MET A 36 22.01 -10.17 21.22
CA MET A 36 20.67 -9.58 21.31
C MET A 36 20.57 -8.54 22.41
N SER A 37 21.37 -8.61 23.48
CA SER A 37 21.42 -7.55 24.51
C SER A 37 22.15 -6.30 24.00
N ASP A 38 23.30 -6.47 23.34
CA ASP A 38 24.04 -5.38 22.70
C ASP A 38 23.27 -4.78 21.52
N GLN A 39 22.63 -5.60 20.68
CA GLN A 39 21.76 -5.16 19.59
C GLN A 39 20.50 -4.46 20.12
N LYS A 40 19.89 -4.90 21.22
CA LYS A 40 18.79 -4.16 21.86
C LYS A 40 19.24 -2.79 22.38
N GLU A 41 20.48 -2.64 22.85
CA GLU A 41 20.99 -1.32 23.25
C GLU A 41 21.40 -0.45 22.05
N ALA A 42 22.03 -1.02 21.02
CA ALA A 42 22.33 -0.33 19.77
C ALA A 42 21.05 0.15 19.06
N ALA A 43 20.02 -0.70 18.99
CA ALA A 43 18.70 -0.36 18.49
C ALA A 43 18.04 0.75 19.30
N ARG A 44 18.11 0.70 20.64
CA ARG A 44 17.67 1.81 21.49
C ARG A 44 18.42 3.11 21.18
N ARG A 45 19.70 3.07 20.80
CA ARG A 45 20.47 4.26 20.40
C ARG A 45 20.13 4.76 18.98
N VAL A 46 19.80 3.87 18.03
CA VAL A 46 19.46 4.23 16.63
C VAL A 46 17.99 4.65 16.46
N TYR A 47 17.07 4.01 17.18
CA TYR A 47 15.62 4.18 17.03
C TYR A 47 14.95 4.92 18.20
N SER A 48 15.70 5.35 19.23
CA SER A 48 15.11 6.23 20.25
C SER A 48 14.65 7.55 19.65
N LYS A 49 13.43 7.93 20.03
CA LYS A 49 12.90 9.28 19.98
C LYS A 49 13.93 10.23 20.62
N THR A 50 14.71 10.96 19.79
CA THR A 50 15.68 11.96 20.27
C THR A 50 14.99 12.83 21.31
N SER A 51 15.40 12.70 22.57
CA SER A 51 14.61 13.24 23.66
C SER A 51 14.68 14.77 23.67
N MET A 52 13.63 15.41 24.17
CA MET A 52 13.54 16.87 24.23
C MET A 52 13.92 17.40 25.62
N ASP A 53 14.57 16.55 26.42
CA ASP A 53 14.98 16.78 27.81
C ASP A 53 16.06 17.88 27.88
N ASN A 54 16.92 17.95 26.87
CA ASN A 54 17.86 19.06 26.69
C ASN A 54 17.14 20.28 26.11
N VAL A 55 16.66 21.14 27.00
CA VAL A 55 16.01 22.42 26.70
C VAL A 55 17.00 23.39 26.03
N SER A 56 17.05 23.36 24.70
CA SER A 56 17.86 24.28 23.89
C SER A 56 17.06 25.52 23.48
N ASP A 57 17.71 26.69 23.49
CA ASP A 57 17.14 27.96 22.99
C ASP A 57 16.98 28.03 21.46
N ASN A 58 17.41 26.98 20.75
CA ASN A 58 17.36 26.91 19.29
C ASN A 58 16.01 26.35 18.79
N VAL A 59 15.37 27.10 17.89
CA VAL A 59 14.13 26.70 17.24
C VAL A 59 14.41 25.59 16.22
N ARG A 60 13.97 24.36 16.51
CA ARG A 60 14.16 23.20 15.61
C ARG A 60 13.24 23.29 14.39
N LYS A 61 13.81 23.74 13.26
CA LYS A 61 13.19 23.70 11.92
C LYS A 61 12.93 22.26 11.46
N THR A 62 12.02 22.11 10.50
CA THR A 62 11.79 20.86 9.77
C THR A 62 12.95 20.53 8.83
N SER A 63 13.26 19.24 8.65
CA SER A 63 14.45 18.73 7.94
C SER A 63 14.71 19.37 6.58
N PHE A 64 13.66 19.59 5.78
CA PHE A 64 13.75 20.03 4.39
C PHE A 64 13.13 21.42 4.15
N SER A 65 12.59 22.05 5.21
CA SER A 65 11.81 23.29 5.10
C SER A 65 12.09 24.29 6.21
N GLN A 66 11.98 25.58 5.89
CA GLN A 66 12.12 26.71 6.82
C GLN A 66 10.97 26.83 7.85
N ARG A 67 10.05 25.86 7.88
CA ARG A 67 8.94 25.76 8.84
C ARG A 67 9.38 25.16 10.18
N VAL A 68 8.52 25.32 11.19
CA VAL A 68 8.66 24.72 12.52
C VAL A 68 7.38 23.94 12.81
N LYS A 69 7.52 22.66 13.22
CA LYS A 69 6.39 21.80 13.60
C LYS A 69 5.87 22.20 14.98
N ILE A 70 4.55 22.21 15.17
CA ILE A 70 3.94 22.62 16.45
C ILE A 70 4.38 21.70 17.59
N GLN A 71 4.56 20.40 17.32
CA GLN A 71 5.18 19.43 18.24
C GLN A 71 6.55 19.88 18.76
N SER A 72 7.41 20.49 17.93
CA SER A 72 8.76 20.92 18.38
C SER A 72 8.75 22.19 19.24
N ILE A 73 7.60 22.85 19.36
CA ILE A 73 7.35 23.96 20.29
C ILE A 73 6.67 23.43 21.56
N LEU A 74 5.53 22.73 21.41
CA LEU A 74 4.63 22.42 22.53
C LEU A 74 4.99 21.13 23.30
N SER A 75 5.67 20.16 22.69
CA SER A 75 6.13 18.93 23.37
C SER A 75 7.50 19.07 24.06
N ARG A 76 7.93 20.31 24.34
CA ARG A 76 9.09 20.60 25.21
C ARG A 76 8.68 20.52 26.69
N PRO A 77 9.60 20.19 27.61
CA PRO A 77 9.31 20.22 29.06
C PRO A 77 8.82 21.57 29.59
N ASP A 78 9.19 22.68 28.94
CA ASP A 78 8.77 24.05 29.25
C ASP A 78 7.50 24.50 28.51
N GLY A 79 6.83 23.60 27.78
CA GLY A 79 5.69 23.91 26.90
C GLY A 79 6.00 24.91 25.78
N GLY A 80 7.29 25.16 25.49
CA GLY A 80 7.78 26.14 24.54
C GLY A 80 8.29 27.45 25.15
N ALA A 81 8.16 27.69 26.46
CA ALA A 81 8.42 28.98 27.09
C ALA A 81 9.81 29.59 26.79
N GLY A 82 10.88 28.79 26.78
CA GLY A 82 12.24 29.21 26.43
C GLY A 82 12.45 29.59 24.95
N LEU A 83 11.42 29.43 24.11
CA LEU A 83 11.40 29.93 22.74
C LEU A 83 10.68 31.29 22.60
N ALA A 84 10.28 31.93 23.70
CA ALA A 84 9.77 33.29 23.68
C ALA A 84 10.79 34.28 23.08
N GLY A 85 10.29 35.30 22.37
CA GLY A 85 11.10 36.26 21.62
C GLY A 85 11.66 35.74 20.28
N LYS A 86 11.57 34.44 19.98
CA LYS A 86 12.08 33.87 18.72
C LYS A 86 11.08 34.10 17.58
N THR A 87 11.56 34.63 16.45
CA THR A 87 10.80 34.72 15.20
C THR A 87 10.84 33.39 14.46
N LEU A 88 9.69 32.89 14.00
CA LEU A 88 9.61 31.63 13.26
C LEU A 88 8.45 31.58 12.26
N LYS A 89 8.43 30.53 11.43
CA LYS A 89 7.40 30.25 10.43
C LYS A 89 6.64 28.98 10.78
N VAL A 90 5.32 29.07 10.96
CA VAL A 90 4.43 27.90 11.12
C VAL A 90 3.51 27.75 9.92
N SER A 91 2.98 26.55 9.72
CA SER A 91 1.91 26.26 8.76
C SER A 91 0.96 25.24 9.34
N GLY A 92 -0.31 25.29 8.97
CA GLY A 92 -1.31 24.37 9.49
C GLY A 92 -2.73 24.69 9.03
N LEU A 93 -3.68 23.96 9.61
CA LEU A 93 -5.12 24.18 9.48
C LEU A 93 -5.68 24.89 10.72
N VAL A 94 -6.62 25.79 10.50
CA VAL A 94 -7.40 26.44 11.55
C VAL A 94 -8.42 25.46 12.11
N LYS A 95 -8.26 25.09 13.39
CA LYS A 95 -9.23 24.25 14.12
C LYS A 95 -10.38 25.12 14.61
N LYS A 96 -10.07 26.26 15.23
CA LYS A 96 -11.05 27.29 15.64
C LYS A 96 -10.49 28.70 15.39
N GLY A 97 -11.30 29.59 14.84
CA GLY A 97 -10.99 31.02 14.74
C GLY A 97 -12.09 31.89 15.36
N ARG A 98 -11.70 33.01 15.98
CA ARG A 98 -12.62 34.03 16.56
C ARG A 98 -12.04 35.44 16.44
N LYS A 99 -12.84 36.41 15.99
CA LYS A 99 -12.51 37.85 16.07
C LYS A 99 -12.76 38.36 17.49
N GLN A 100 -11.91 39.25 18.00
CA GLN A 100 -12.05 39.94 19.30
C GLN A 100 -11.62 41.41 19.20
N GLY A 101 -11.63 42.15 20.31
CA GLY A 101 -11.25 43.58 20.34
C GLY A 101 -12.08 44.46 19.41
N LYS A 102 -13.40 44.20 19.32
CA LYS A 102 -14.33 44.80 18.33
C LYS A 102 -13.94 44.60 16.85
N GLY A 103 -13.03 43.66 16.55
CA GLY A 103 -12.53 43.37 15.20
C GLY A 103 -11.09 43.82 14.94
N SER A 104 -10.37 44.32 15.95
CA SER A 104 -8.95 44.71 15.84
C SER A 104 -7.97 43.53 15.81
N PHE A 105 -8.36 42.34 16.27
CA PHE A 105 -7.56 41.12 16.16
C PHE A 105 -8.41 39.85 16.13
N ALA A 106 -7.78 38.75 15.71
CA ALA A 106 -8.36 37.41 15.70
C ALA A 106 -7.43 36.42 16.42
N PHE A 107 -8.03 35.61 17.29
CA PHE A 107 -7.40 34.42 17.86
C PHE A 107 -7.67 33.23 16.96
N ILE A 108 -6.61 32.48 16.65
CA ILE A 108 -6.63 31.30 15.79
C ILE A 108 -5.98 30.12 16.53
N GLU A 109 -6.70 29.02 16.70
CA GLU A 109 -6.11 27.73 17.07
C GLU A 109 -5.61 27.03 15.80
N LEU A 110 -4.29 27.01 15.60
CA LEU A 110 -3.64 26.33 14.46
C LEU A 110 -3.17 24.93 14.88
N ASN A 111 -3.36 23.94 14.00
CA ASN A 111 -2.79 22.60 14.15
C ASN A 111 -2.13 22.17 12.82
N ASP A 112 -1.01 21.47 12.90
CA ASP A 112 -0.24 20.97 11.75
C ASP A 112 -0.23 19.43 11.66
N GLY A 113 -0.96 18.75 12.53
CA GLY A 113 -1.02 17.30 12.62
C GLY A 113 0.18 16.62 13.28
N SER A 114 1.25 17.36 13.62
CA SER A 114 2.44 16.81 14.26
C SER A 114 2.19 16.31 15.69
N CYS A 115 1.22 16.92 16.37
CA CYS A 115 0.68 16.56 17.69
C CYS A 115 -0.82 16.93 17.80
N LEU A 116 -1.49 16.48 18.87
CA LEU A 116 -2.86 16.89 19.19
C LEU A 116 -2.99 18.35 19.65
N ALA A 117 -1.94 18.92 20.24
CA ALA A 117 -1.96 20.28 20.77
C ALA A 117 -2.05 21.34 19.65
N ASN A 118 -2.77 22.44 19.92
CA ASN A 118 -2.94 23.57 19.00
C ASN A 118 -2.06 24.75 19.44
N LEU A 119 -1.37 25.40 18.50
CA LEU A 119 -0.70 26.67 18.76
C LEU A 119 -1.71 27.82 18.60
N GLN A 120 -1.85 28.67 19.63
CA GLN A 120 -2.63 29.90 19.50
C GLN A 120 -1.82 30.94 18.72
N LEU A 121 -2.42 31.49 17.66
CA LEU A 121 -1.93 32.66 16.94
C LEU A 121 -2.79 33.89 17.29
N ILE A 122 -2.16 35.05 17.30
CA ILE A 122 -2.85 36.35 17.27
C ILE A 122 -2.53 37.05 15.94
N ILE A 123 -3.56 37.36 15.16
CA ILE A 123 -3.46 38.17 13.93
C ILE A 123 -4.20 39.49 14.17
N TYR A 124 -3.49 40.61 14.10
CA TYR A 124 -4.07 41.95 14.22
C TYR A 124 -4.53 42.49 12.85
N SER A 125 -5.51 43.39 12.85
CA SER A 125 -6.14 43.91 11.62
C SER A 125 -5.27 44.84 10.79
N ASP A 126 -4.22 45.41 11.39
CA ASP A 126 -3.17 46.19 10.75
C ASP A 126 -2.16 45.30 9.98
N VAL A 127 -1.86 44.11 10.49
CA VAL A 127 -0.97 43.13 9.86
C VAL A 127 -1.58 42.54 8.59
N ALA A 128 -2.86 42.16 8.62
CA ALA A 128 -3.54 41.58 7.46
C ALA A 128 -5.09 41.69 7.52
N PRO A 129 -5.70 42.75 6.94
CA PRO A 129 -7.15 42.83 6.78
C PRO A 129 -7.64 42.08 5.52
N PRO A 130 -8.92 41.66 5.45
CA PRO A 130 -9.87 41.55 6.55
C PRO A 130 -9.66 40.26 7.37
N LEU A 131 -9.78 40.36 8.70
CA LEU A 131 -9.56 39.22 9.61
C LEU A 131 -10.54 38.05 9.45
N SER A 132 -11.67 38.26 8.78
CA SER A 132 -12.67 37.20 8.52
C SER A 132 -12.06 36.02 7.76
N GLN A 133 -11.15 36.25 6.82
CA GLN A 133 -10.58 35.22 5.95
C GLN A 133 -9.82 34.11 6.70
N PHE A 134 -9.28 34.40 7.89
CA PHE A 134 -8.53 33.44 8.70
C PHE A 134 -9.41 32.62 9.65
N THR A 135 -10.65 33.05 9.91
CA THR A 135 -11.48 32.47 10.98
C THR A 135 -12.30 31.20 10.67
N PRO A 136 -12.56 30.80 9.41
CA PRO A 136 -13.19 29.51 9.11
C PRO A 136 -12.36 28.33 9.61
N THR A 137 -13.04 27.33 10.17
CA THR A 137 -12.43 26.03 10.45
C THR A 137 -12.08 25.35 9.12
N GLY A 138 -10.90 24.73 9.05
CA GLY A 138 -10.37 24.13 7.82
C GLY A 138 -9.51 25.06 6.96
N THR A 139 -9.49 26.38 7.21
CA THR A 139 -8.60 27.31 6.48
C THR A 139 -7.14 26.93 6.69
N ARG A 140 -6.36 26.89 5.60
CA ARG A 140 -4.91 26.66 5.57
C ARG A 140 -4.17 27.98 5.73
N LEU A 141 -3.21 28.05 6.65
CA LEU A 141 -2.36 29.22 6.86
C LEU A 141 -0.87 28.83 6.79
N ARG A 142 -0.04 29.71 6.23
CA ARG A 142 1.43 29.78 6.42
C ARG A 142 1.73 31.20 6.89
N VAL A 143 2.31 31.35 8.08
CA VAL A 143 2.53 32.65 8.73
C VAL A 143 3.93 32.72 9.34
N GLU A 144 4.42 33.95 9.47
CA GLU A 144 5.61 34.32 10.21
C GLU A 144 5.21 35.17 11.42
N GLY A 145 5.87 34.97 12.55
CA GLY A 145 5.54 35.65 13.80
C GLY A 145 6.58 35.44 14.89
N VAL A 146 6.39 36.16 15.99
CA VAL A 146 7.24 36.09 17.19
C VAL A 146 6.51 35.29 18.26
N LEU A 147 7.17 34.31 18.85
CA LEU A 147 6.64 33.60 20.02
C LEU A 147 6.64 34.52 21.25
N GLN A 148 5.55 34.56 22.00
CA GLN A 148 5.42 35.37 23.22
C GLN A 148 4.74 34.56 24.33
N MET A 149 5.08 34.86 25.58
CA MET A 149 4.31 34.37 26.73
C MET A 149 2.91 35.01 26.68
N PRO A 150 1.83 34.26 26.98
CA PRO A 150 0.50 34.85 27.11
C PRO A 150 0.43 35.75 28.36
N PRO A 151 -0.60 36.61 28.47
CA PRO A 151 -0.84 37.43 29.66
C PRO A 151 -0.88 36.59 30.95
N GLU A 152 -0.47 37.17 32.08
CA GLU A 152 -0.35 36.48 33.38
C GLU A 152 -1.65 35.75 33.78
N ASP A 153 -2.82 36.34 33.50
CA ASP A 153 -4.14 35.76 33.77
C ASP A 153 -4.54 34.60 32.80
N LYS A 154 -3.63 34.18 31.93
CA LYS A 154 -3.75 33.02 31.00
C LYS A 154 -2.59 32.02 31.13
N GLN A 155 -1.48 32.40 31.76
CA GLN A 155 -0.36 31.47 32.01
C GLN A 155 -0.84 30.27 32.84
N GLY A 156 -0.24 29.10 32.58
CA GLY A 156 -0.69 27.81 33.16
C GLY A 156 -1.93 27.18 32.52
N LYS A 157 -2.76 27.95 31.78
CA LYS A 157 -3.77 27.39 30.86
C LYS A 157 -3.26 27.31 29.41
N GLN A 158 -2.21 28.05 29.12
CA GLN A 158 -1.53 28.12 27.83
C GLN A 158 -0.07 28.49 28.11
N SER A 159 0.88 27.78 27.51
CA SER A 159 2.31 27.99 27.76
C SER A 159 2.90 29.10 26.89
N ILE A 160 2.49 29.19 25.63
CA ILE A 160 3.02 30.17 24.66
C ILE A 160 1.99 30.48 23.55
N GLU A 161 2.22 31.55 22.79
CA GLU A 161 1.47 31.92 21.58
C GLU A 161 2.37 32.57 20.53
N LEU A 162 1.90 32.60 19.28
CA LEU A 162 2.57 33.30 18.18
C LEU A 162 1.83 34.62 17.85
N ARG A 163 2.49 35.75 18.08
CA ARG A 163 2.05 37.03 17.52
C ARG A 163 2.48 37.08 16.05
N VAL A 164 1.52 37.02 15.13
CA VAL A 164 1.80 37.02 13.69
C VAL A 164 2.28 38.41 13.26
N SER A 165 3.44 38.45 12.63
CA SER A 165 4.03 39.66 12.03
C SER A 165 3.81 39.72 10.52
N LYS A 166 3.61 38.57 9.85
CA LYS A 166 3.34 38.49 8.41
C LYS A 166 2.56 37.24 8.04
N VAL A 167 1.48 37.41 7.27
CA VAL A 167 0.81 36.28 6.60
C VAL A 167 1.54 36.00 5.29
N LEU A 168 1.92 34.73 5.05
CA LEU A 168 2.70 34.32 3.87
C LEU A 168 1.84 33.60 2.81
N ARG A 169 0.85 32.80 3.24
CA ARG A 169 -0.12 32.16 2.34
C ARG A 169 -1.41 31.84 3.09
N VAL A 170 -2.56 32.02 2.42
CA VAL A 170 -3.89 31.60 2.89
C VAL A 170 -4.46 30.64 1.84
N GLY A 171 -4.99 29.50 2.29
CA GLY A 171 -5.89 28.65 1.52
C GLY A 171 -7.26 28.67 2.21
N PRO A 172 -8.24 29.46 1.75
CA PRO A 172 -9.51 29.60 2.44
C PRO A 172 -10.31 28.29 2.41
N ALA A 173 -11.01 27.99 3.51
CA ALA A 173 -12.08 27.00 3.53
C ALA A 173 -13.43 27.72 3.57
N ASP A 174 -14.37 27.28 2.72
CA ASP A 174 -15.75 27.77 2.74
C ASP A 174 -16.54 27.14 3.91
N PRO A 175 -17.10 27.93 4.84
CA PRO A 175 -17.92 27.42 5.93
C PRO A 175 -19.20 26.70 5.50
N ALA A 176 -19.71 26.93 4.28
CA ALA A 176 -20.96 26.34 3.81
C ALA A 176 -20.77 24.91 3.25
N THR A 177 -19.58 24.57 2.74
CA THR A 177 -19.26 23.26 2.16
C THR A 177 -18.30 22.42 3.00
N TYR A 178 -17.61 22.98 4.00
CA TYR A 178 -16.72 22.20 4.87
C TYR A 178 -17.51 21.29 5.83
N PRO A 179 -17.36 19.95 5.76
CA PRO A 179 -18.32 19.03 6.40
C PRO A 179 -18.12 18.85 7.91
N PHE A 180 -16.91 19.12 8.46
CA PHE A 180 -16.67 18.90 9.88
C PHE A 180 -17.00 20.13 10.73
N PRO A 181 -17.98 20.04 11.65
CA PRO A 181 -18.32 21.14 12.54
C PRO A 181 -17.23 21.39 13.59
N LYS A 182 -17.41 22.44 14.39
CA LYS A 182 -16.55 22.75 15.56
C LYS A 182 -16.76 21.80 16.76
N THR A 183 -17.64 20.81 16.62
CA THR A 183 -18.04 19.80 17.61
C THR A 183 -17.60 18.40 17.18
N ARG A 184 -17.71 17.39 18.07
CA ARG A 184 -17.31 16.00 17.76
C ARG A 184 -18.27 15.36 16.76
N SER A 185 -17.76 14.97 15.59
CA SER A 185 -18.44 14.02 14.67
C SER A 185 -18.34 12.58 15.16
N THR A 186 -19.26 11.71 14.72
CA THR A 186 -19.17 10.26 14.88
C THR A 186 -18.10 9.67 13.96
N LEU A 187 -17.64 8.44 14.23
CA LEU A 187 -16.70 7.75 13.33
C LEU A 187 -17.37 7.40 12.00
N GLU A 188 -18.68 7.15 12.05
CA GLU A 188 -19.56 6.81 10.93
C GLU A 188 -19.58 7.96 9.93
N TYR A 189 -19.92 9.18 10.37
CA TYR A 189 -19.88 10.38 9.54
C TYR A 189 -18.47 10.72 9.02
N MET A 190 -17.42 10.35 9.77
CA MET A 190 -16.04 10.48 9.26
C MET A 190 -15.70 9.48 8.15
N ARG A 191 -16.43 8.38 7.96
CA ARG A 191 -16.20 7.43 6.85
C ARG A 191 -16.68 7.99 5.51
N ASP A 192 -17.69 8.85 5.51
CA ASP A 192 -18.24 9.48 4.30
C ASP A 192 -17.27 10.49 3.64
N TYR A 193 -16.33 11.04 4.41
CA TYR A 193 -15.35 12.04 3.95
C TYR A 193 -13.90 11.55 4.09
N PRO A 194 -13.50 10.45 3.42
CA PRO A 194 -12.18 9.82 3.60
C PRO A 194 -11.02 10.77 3.27
N HIS A 195 -11.22 11.68 2.32
CA HIS A 195 -10.25 12.67 1.86
C HIS A 195 -10.07 13.88 2.81
N LEU A 196 -10.96 14.06 3.79
CA LEU A 196 -10.87 15.13 4.81
C LEU A 196 -10.70 14.59 6.23
N ARG A 197 -11.16 13.37 6.53
CA ARG A 197 -11.16 12.81 7.89
C ARG A 197 -9.80 12.81 8.59
N PRO A 198 -8.62 12.70 7.93
CA PRO A 198 -7.31 12.82 8.61
C PRO A 198 -7.08 14.17 9.32
N ARG A 199 -7.85 15.21 8.97
CA ARG A 199 -7.81 16.55 9.60
C ARG A 199 -8.52 16.60 10.97
N THR A 200 -9.20 15.52 11.35
CA THR A 200 -9.87 15.34 12.64
C THR A 200 -8.92 14.77 13.70
N ASP A 201 -9.16 15.11 14.96
CA ASP A 201 -8.29 14.72 16.08
C ASP A 201 -8.21 13.19 16.20
N ALA A 202 -9.36 12.52 16.07
CA ALA A 202 -9.47 11.06 16.14
C ALA A 202 -8.69 10.32 15.05
N ILE A 203 -8.90 10.66 13.76
CA ILE A 203 -8.21 9.95 12.68
C ILE A 203 -6.72 10.33 12.63
N SER A 204 -6.34 11.57 12.96
CA SER A 204 -4.93 11.95 13.04
C SER A 204 -4.17 11.17 14.13
N ALA A 205 -4.79 10.93 15.29
CA ALA A 205 -4.22 10.12 16.36
C ALA A 205 -4.13 8.64 15.97
N ILE A 206 -5.18 8.06 15.36
CA ILE A 206 -5.15 6.70 14.80
C ILE A 206 -4.04 6.55 13.75
N ALA A 207 -3.83 7.55 12.89
CA ALA A 207 -2.79 7.52 11.87
C ALA A 207 -1.38 7.65 12.47
N ARG A 208 -1.16 8.49 13.49
CA ARG A 208 0.10 8.55 14.23
C ARG A 208 0.42 7.23 14.94
N ILE A 209 -0.57 6.61 15.57
CA ILE A 209 -0.48 5.28 16.20
C ILE A 209 -0.16 4.20 15.15
N ARG A 210 -0.86 4.16 14.00
CA ARG A 210 -0.59 3.18 12.93
C ARG A 210 0.81 3.35 12.31
N HIS A 211 1.27 4.58 12.11
CA HIS A 211 2.65 4.83 11.69
C HIS A 211 3.68 4.31 12.70
N ALA A 212 3.46 4.58 14.00
CA ALA A 212 4.36 4.13 15.05
C ALA A 212 4.40 2.60 15.15
N LEU A 213 3.25 1.92 15.04
CA LEU A 213 3.17 0.46 15.00
C LEU A 213 3.90 -0.12 13.78
N ALA A 214 3.64 0.39 12.57
CA ALA A 214 4.33 -0.10 11.37
C ALA A 214 5.85 0.07 11.48
N PHE A 215 6.33 1.23 11.94
CA PHE A 215 7.76 1.43 12.18
C PHE A 215 8.32 0.49 13.27
N ALA A 216 7.58 0.27 14.36
CA ALA A 216 7.91 -0.70 15.39
C ALA A 216 7.96 -2.13 14.86
N THR A 217 7.12 -2.50 13.89
CA THR A 217 7.17 -3.80 13.21
C THR A 217 8.51 -3.99 12.53
N HIS A 218 8.92 -3.07 11.65
CA HIS A 218 10.23 -3.20 11.00
C HIS A 218 11.39 -3.21 12.01
N VAL A 219 11.35 -2.34 13.03
CA VAL A 219 12.40 -2.30 14.08
C VAL A 219 12.46 -3.60 14.89
N PHE A 220 11.33 -4.18 15.32
CA PHE A 220 11.36 -5.45 16.07
C PHE A 220 12.06 -6.53 15.26
N PHE A 221 11.71 -6.64 13.99
CA PHE A 221 12.17 -7.75 13.19
C PHE A 221 13.62 -7.56 12.73
N ASP A 222 14.02 -6.37 12.31
CA ASP A 222 15.42 -6.00 12.08
C ASP A 222 16.34 -6.41 13.25
N ILE A 223 15.96 -6.07 14.50
CA ILE A 223 16.80 -6.35 15.68
C ILE A 223 16.78 -7.81 16.13
N HIS A 224 15.99 -8.68 15.50
CA HIS A 224 15.99 -10.14 15.71
C HIS A 224 16.60 -10.89 14.50
N GLY A 225 17.26 -10.20 13.56
CA GLY A 225 17.79 -10.80 12.34
C GLY A 225 16.73 -11.10 11.27
N PHE A 226 15.51 -10.58 11.49
CA PHE A 226 14.46 -10.49 10.49
C PHE A 226 14.47 -9.08 9.80
N LEU A 227 13.34 -8.58 9.25
CA LEU A 227 13.31 -8.42 7.79
C LEU A 227 12.27 -7.30 7.20
N TYR A 228 12.27 -6.80 5.91
CA TYR A 228 11.15 -6.03 5.15
C TYR A 228 10.67 -6.32 3.60
N VAL A 229 10.36 -7.53 3.00
CA VAL A 229 10.21 -7.85 1.50
C VAL A 229 8.82 -7.49 0.94
N HIS A 230 8.70 -7.68 -0.39
CA HIS A 230 7.46 -7.85 -1.14
C HIS A 230 7.29 -9.26 -1.76
N THR A 231 6.27 -10.00 -1.33
CA THR A 231 5.77 -11.23 -2.02
C THR A 231 4.72 -10.84 -3.07
N PRO A 232 4.54 -11.61 -4.18
CA PRO A 232 3.62 -11.23 -5.26
C PRO A 232 2.18 -10.99 -4.78
N ILE A 233 1.63 -9.82 -5.13
CA ILE A 233 0.25 -9.43 -4.81
C ILE A 233 -0.72 -10.00 -5.85
N ILE A 234 -0.35 -9.95 -7.13
CA ILE A 234 -1.03 -10.69 -8.20
C ILE A 234 -0.55 -12.14 -8.18
N THR A 235 -1.48 -13.08 -7.98
CA THR A 235 -1.21 -14.52 -7.89
C THR A 235 -2.09 -15.32 -8.85
N THR A 236 -1.60 -16.48 -9.29
CA THR A 236 -2.39 -17.47 -10.04
C THR A 236 -2.57 -18.78 -9.26
N SER A 237 -2.21 -18.75 -7.97
CA SER A 237 -2.29 -19.88 -7.03
C SER A 237 -3.37 -19.62 -5.97
N ASP A 238 -3.79 -20.66 -5.28
CA ASP A 238 -4.61 -20.53 -4.07
C ASP A 238 -3.77 -20.93 -2.85
N CYS A 239 -3.58 -20.00 -1.92
CA CYS A 239 -2.71 -20.19 -0.76
C CYS A 239 -3.42 -20.91 0.40
N GLU A 240 -4.76 -20.87 0.45
CA GLU A 240 -5.54 -21.38 1.57
C GLU A 240 -6.68 -22.33 1.15
N GLY A 241 -7.17 -22.23 -0.10
CA GLY A 241 -8.14 -23.15 -0.70
C GLY A 241 -9.58 -22.98 -0.25
N ALA A 242 -9.91 -21.92 0.51
CA ALA A 242 -11.18 -21.80 1.22
C ALA A 242 -11.92 -20.44 1.04
N GLY A 243 -11.29 -19.41 0.48
CA GLY A 243 -11.87 -18.06 0.38
C GLY A 243 -12.29 -17.66 -1.03
N ASP A 244 -13.29 -16.78 -1.14
CA ASP A 244 -13.62 -16.12 -2.41
C ASP A 244 -12.58 -15.02 -2.72
N LYS A 245 -12.15 -14.94 -4.00
CA LYS A 245 -11.02 -14.11 -4.44
C LYS A 245 -11.43 -13.11 -5.51
N PHE A 246 -10.85 -11.91 -5.45
CA PHE A 246 -10.94 -10.94 -6.53
C PHE A 246 -10.09 -11.39 -7.71
N GLN A 247 -10.67 -11.32 -8.92
CA GLN A 247 -9.97 -11.54 -10.16
C GLN A 247 -9.29 -10.26 -10.63
N VAL A 248 -8.10 -10.40 -11.20
CA VAL A 248 -7.30 -9.33 -11.82
C VAL A 248 -7.25 -9.62 -13.31
N THR A 249 -7.71 -8.70 -14.15
CA THR A 249 -7.91 -8.94 -15.59
C THR A 249 -7.81 -7.66 -16.41
N THR A 250 -7.44 -7.77 -17.69
CA THR A 250 -7.59 -6.69 -18.68
C THR A 250 -8.77 -6.91 -19.64
N LEU A 251 -9.26 -8.16 -19.77
CA LEU A 251 -10.26 -8.60 -20.75
C LEU A 251 -11.51 -7.72 -20.86
N ILE A 252 -12.02 -7.20 -19.74
CA ILE A 252 -13.23 -6.35 -19.73
C ILE A 252 -12.93 -5.01 -20.41
N SER A 253 -11.78 -4.41 -20.12
CA SER A 253 -11.35 -3.14 -20.71
C SER A 253 -11.00 -3.28 -22.18
N GLU A 254 -10.43 -4.42 -22.58
CA GLU A 254 -10.11 -4.76 -23.97
C GLU A 254 -11.37 -5.03 -24.79
N ALA A 255 -12.32 -5.81 -24.27
CA ALA A 255 -13.63 -5.99 -24.88
C ALA A 255 -14.35 -4.65 -25.07
N GLU A 256 -14.27 -3.75 -24.09
CA GLU A 256 -14.79 -2.39 -24.21
C GLU A 256 -14.04 -1.52 -25.23
N LYS A 257 -12.72 -1.68 -25.40
CA LYS A 257 -11.94 -1.01 -26.46
C LYS A 257 -12.38 -1.51 -27.84
N ILE A 258 -12.39 -2.83 -28.02
CA ILE A 258 -12.78 -3.51 -29.26
C ILE A 258 -14.23 -3.14 -29.65
N GLU A 259 -15.18 -3.13 -28.71
CA GLU A 259 -16.55 -2.66 -28.98
C GLU A 259 -16.58 -1.21 -29.49
N LYS A 260 -15.81 -0.29 -28.88
CA LYS A 260 -15.73 1.12 -29.32
C LYS A 260 -15.05 1.26 -30.69
N GLU A 261 -14.07 0.42 -31.00
CA GLU A 261 -13.41 0.39 -32.30
C GLU A 261 -14.31 -0.20 -33.39
N LEU A 262 -15.01 -1.31 -33.14
CA LEU A 262 -15.96 -1.92 -34.09
C LEU A 262 -17.18 -1.02 -34.36
N ILE A 263 -17.61 -0.19 -33.41
CA ILE A 263 -18.64 0.83 -33.61
C ILE A 263 -18.15 1.96 -34.54
N LYS A 264 -16.86 2.30 -34.48
CA LYS A 264 -16.25 3.38 -35.28
C LYS A 264 -15.82 2.89 -36.67
N ASN A 265 -15.29 1.67 -36.73
CA ASN A 265 -14.73 0.99 -37.89
C ASN A 265 -15.38 -0.41 -37.96
N PRO A 266 -16.50 -0.58 -38.68
CA PRO A 266 -17.14 -1.90 -38.79
C PRO A 266 -16.16 -2.97 -39.30
N PRO A 267 -16.24 -4.22 -38.79
CA PRO A 267 -15.32 -5.27 -39.19
C PRO A 267 -15.46 -5.57 -40.70
N PRO A 268 -14.35 -5.81 -41.41
CA PRO A 268 -14.38 -6.15 -42.82
C PRO A 268 -15.17 -7.45 -43.06
N SER A 269 -15.80 -7.58 -44.22
CA SER A 269 -16.56 -8.78 -44.55
C SER A 269 -15.65 -9.95 -44.94
N GLN A 270 -16.22 -11.16 -44.96
CA GLN A 270 -15.53 -12.33 -45.52
C GLN A 270 -15.18 -12.12 -47.01
N GLU A 271 -15.92 -11.28 -47.72
CA GLU A 271 -15.69 -10.95 -49.14
C GLU A 271 -14.48 -10.02 -49.30
N ASP A 272 -14.31 -9.03 -48.42
CA ASP A 272 -13.13 -8.14 -48.39
C ASP A 272 -11.83 -8.94 -48.13
N VAL A 273 -11.87 -9.85 -47.16
CA VAL A 273 -10.77 -10.78 -46.85
C VAL A 273 -10.45 -11.67 -48.05
N ASN A 274 -11.45 -12.12 -48.81
CA ASN A 274 -11.25 -12.94 -50.00
C ASN A 274 -10.70 -12.13 -51.19
N ALA A 275 -11.16 -10.89 -51.38
CA ALA A 275 -10.64 -9.97 -52.39
C ALA A 275 -9.16 -9.63 -52.15
N ALA A 276 -8.79 -9.32 -50.91
CA ALA A 276 -7.40 -9.06 -50.55
C ALA A 276 -6.49 -10.30 -50.76
N LYS A 277 -6.98 -11.51 -50.46
CA LYS A 277 -6.28 -12.77 -50.75
C LYS A 277 -6.08 -13.01 -52.26
N ALA A 278 -7.01 -12.56 -53.11
CA ALA A 278 -6.84 -12.58 -54.56
C ALA A 278 -5.73 -11.61 -55.03
N ILE A 279 -5.63 -10.42 -54.44
CA ILE A 279 -4.55 -9.46 -54.72
C ILE A 279 -3.18 -10.02 -54.32
N VAL A 280 -3.06 -10.69 -53.16
CA VAL A 280 -1.82 -11.39 -52.77
C VAL A 280 -1.41 -12.45 -53.80
N LYS A 281 -2.37 -13.21 -54.33
CA LYS A 281 -2.10 -14.18 -55.40
C LYS A 281 -1.59 -13.51 -56.68
N GLU A 282 -2.25 -12.44 -57.14
CA GLU A 282 -1.83 -11.67 -58.33
C GLU A 282 -0.41 -11.11 -58.17
N LYS A 283 -0.11 -10.49 -57.01
CA LYS A 283 1.22 -9.96 -56.70
C LYS A 283 2.27 -11.07 -56.57
N GLY A 284 1.91 -12.25 -56.06
CA GLY A 284 2.78 -13.42 -56.05
C GLY A 284 3.16 -13.89 -57.46
N GLU A 285 2.18 -13.95 -58.37
CA GLU A 285 2.42 -14.26 -59.78
C GLU A 285 3.26 -13.18 -60.48
N ALA A 286 3.11 -11.90 -60.10
CA ALA A 286 3.94 -10.80 -60.60
C ALA A 286 5.40 -10.91 -60.12
N VAL A 287 5.63 -11.24 -58.84
CA VAL A 287 6.98 -11.50 -58.29
C VAL A 287 7.65 -12.66 -59.02
N ALA A 288 6.94 -13.76 -59.24
CA ALA A 288 7.47 -14.92 -59.96
C ALA A 288 7.93 -14.60 -61.40
N LYS A 289 7.21 -13.68 -62.08
CA LYS A 289 7.52 -13.22 -63.45
C LYS A 289 8.63 -12.17 -63.50
N LEU A 290 8.61 -11.18 -62.60
CA LEU A 290 9.44 -9.96 -62.68
C LEU A 290 10.71 -10.00 -61.82
N LYS A 291 10.72 -10.76 -60.72
CA LYS A 291 11.87 -10.94 -59.80
C LYS A 291 12.59 -9.64 -59.40
N SER A 292 11.83 -8.57 -59.16
CA SER A 292 12.36 -7.25 -58.78
C SER A 292 11.95 -6.85 -57.37
N ASP A 293 12.82 -6.12 -56.68
CA ASP A 293 12.62 -5.72 -55.27
C ASP A 293 11.33 -4.92 -55.07
N LYS A 294 10.94 -4.11 -56.08
CA LYS A 294 9.65 -3.39 -56.08
C LYS A 294 8.46 -4.35 -56.05
N ALA A 295 8.48 -5.42 -56.84
CA ALA A 295 7.40 -6.41 -56.85
C ALA A 295 7.33 -7.16 -55.51
N VAL A 296 8.49 -7.45 -54.89
CA VAL A 296 8.57 -8.07 -53.56
C VAL A 296 7.99 -7.14 -52.49
N ALA A 297 8.32 -5.85 -52.51
CA ALA A 297 7.75 -4.86 -51.59
C ALA A 297 6.23 -4.69 -51.76
N GLU A 298 5.72 -4.70 -53.00
CA GLU A 298 4.27 -4.68 -53.27
C GLU A 298 3.57 -5.96 -52.76
N LEU A 299 4.21 -7.13 -52.84
CA LEU A 299 3.69 -8.37 -52.28
C LEU A 299 3.68 -8.37 -50.75
N ILE A 300 4.77 -7.93 -50.10
CA ILE A 300 4.84 -7.83 -48.63
C ILE A 300 3.70 -6.96 -48.10
N LYS A 301 3.49 -5.78 -48.69
CA LYS A 301 2.37 -4.90 -48.32
C LYS A 301 1.01 -5.57 -48.52
N ALA A 302 0.79 -6.27 -49.63
CA ALA A 302 -0.46 -6.99 -49.86
C ALA A 302 -0.71 -8.10 -48.81
N VAL A 303 0.34 -8.77 -48.34
CA VAL A 303 0.26 -9.77 -47.26
C VAL A 303 -0.05 -9.11 -45.92
N GLU A 304 0.58 -7.99 -45.58
CA GLU A 304 0.23 -7.21 -44.39
C GLU A 304 -1.22 -6.74 -44.41
N ASP A 305 -1.73 -6.30 -45.56
CA ASP A 305 -3.10 -5.81 -45.70
C ASP A 305 -4.12 -6.97 -45.61
N VAL A 306 -3.77 -8.18 -46.09
CA VAL A 306 -4.54 -9.42 -45.82
C VAL A 306 -4.53 -9.81 -44.34
N LEU A 307 -3.40 -9.64 -43.64
CA LEU A 307 -3.31 -9.92 -42.20
C LEU A 307 -4.23 -8.99 -41.42
N LYS A 308 -4.12 -7.66 -41.61
CA LYS A 308 -4.97 -6.65 -40.98
C LYS A 308 -6.47 -6.90 -41.22
N LEU A 309 -6.85 -7.26 -42.45
CA LEU A 309 -8.26 -7.59 -42.77
C LEU A 309 -8.72 -8.91 -42.14
N THR A 310 -7.85 -9.91 -42.04
CA THR A 310 -8.17 -11.19 -41.39
C THR A 310 -8.26 -11.03 -39.86
N GLU A 311 -7.41 -10.21 -39.26
CA GLU A 311 -7.47 -9.82 -37.85
C GLU A 311 -8.76 -9.06 -37.55
N GLY A 312 -9.08 -8.02 -38.33
CA GLY A 312 -10.33 -7.26 -38.20
C GLY A 312 -11.61 -8.10 -38.41
N PHE A 313 -11.60 -9.08 -39.31
CA PHE A 313 -12.70 -10.04 -39.47
C PHE A 313 -12.85 -10.99 -38.27
N ASN A 314 -11.74 -11.32 -37.60
CA ASN A 314 -11.73 -12.19 -36.43
C ASN A 314 -12.04 -11.44 -35.11
N GLN A 315 -11.95 -10.10 -35.08
CA GLN A 315 -12.36 -9.31 -33.92
C GLN A 315 -13.87 -9.48 -33.65
N LYS A 316 -14.20 -9.88 -32.42
CA LYS A 316 -15.58 -10.04 -31.95
C LYS A 316 -15.81 -9.17 -30.71
N PRO A 317 -17.01 -8.59 -30.54
CA PRO A 317 -17.35 -7.85 -29.33
C PRO A 317 -17.54 -8.78 -28.12
N GLY A 318 -17.28 -8.26 -26.92
CA GLY A 318 -17.37 -9.00 -25.66
C GLY A 318 -16.10 -9.77 -25.28
N ILE A 319 -16.15 -10.47 -24.14
CA ILE A 319 -15.01 -11.25 -23.61
C ILE A 319 -14.70 -12.43 -24.56
N PRO A 320 -13.43 -12.67 -24.94
CA PRO A 320 -13.05 -13.77 -25.81
C PRO A 320 -13.37 -15.14 -25.18
N LYS A 321 -13.82 -16.08 -26.01
CA LYS A 321 -14.16 -17.46 -25.60
C LYS A 321 -13.40 -18.51 -26.40
N LYS A 322 -13.05 -19.61 -25.73
CA LYS A 322 -12.41 -20.81 -26.26
C LYS A 322 -13.06 -22.04 -25.64
N ASP A 323 -13.46 -22.99 -26.50
CA ASP A 323 -14.22 -24.20 -26.10
C ASP A 323 -15.45 -23.89 -25.21
N GLY A 324 -16.13 -22.77 -25.50
CA GLY A 324 -17.29 -22.26 -24.78
C GLY A 324 -17.01 -21.52 -23.47
N LYS A 325 -15.77 -21.54 -22.95
CA LYS A 325 -15.33 -20.87 -21.71
C LYS A 325 -14.59 -19.58 -22.03
N VAL A 326 -14.33 -18.74 -21.02
CA VAL A 326 -13.47 -17.55 -21.16
C VAL A 326 -12.07 -17.96 -21.62
N ASP A 327 -11.54 -17.30 -22.65
CA ASP A 327 -10.18 -17.55 -23.14
C ASP A 327 -9.14 -16.73 -22.38
N TYR A 328 -8.77 -17.21 -21.19
CA TYR A 328 -7.70 -16.58 -20.41
C TYR A 328 -6.32 -16.59 -21.09
N SER A 329 -6.13 -17.28 -22.22
CA SER A 329 -4.90 -17.12 -23.02
C SER A 329 -4.84 -15.79 -23.79
N GLN A 330 -5.89 -14.97 -23.69
CA GLN A 330 -5.94 -13.57 -24.16
C GLN A 330 -6.00 -12.55 -23.01
N ASP A 331 -5.99 -12.98 -21.73
CA ASP A 331 -5.84 -12.07 -20.58
C ASP A 331 -4.34 -11.74 -20.38
N PHE A 332 -4.02 -10.62 -19.71
CA PHE A 332 -2.65 -10.09 -19.62
C PHE A 332 -1.57 -11.11 -19.20
N PHE A 333 -1.92 -12.01 -18.27
CA PHE A 333 -1.01 -13.04 -17.75
C PHE A 333 -1.04 -14.37 -18.53
N ASN A 334 -1.77 -14.44 -19.64
CA ASN A 334 -2.06 -15.63 -20.45
C ASN A 334 -2.72 -16.78 -19.64
N ARG A 335 -3.29 -16.44 -18.48
CA ARG A 335 -4.07 -17.29 -17.56
C ARG A 335 -4.86 -16.42 -16.58
N GLN A 336 -5.83 -17.00 -15.90
CA GLN A 336 -6.59 -16.32 -14.86
C GLN A 336 -5.68 -15.91 -13.68
N ALA A 337 -5.80 -14.66 -13.24
CA ALA A 337 -5.04 -14.10 -12.13
C ALA A 337 -5.98 -13.50 -11.05
N PHE A 338 -5.49 -13.44 -9.82
CA PHE A 338 -6.24 -13.03 -8.64
C PHE A 338 -5.39 -12.12 -7.75
N LEU A 339 -6.04 -11.40 -6.83
CA LEU A 339 -5.36 -10.79 -5.70
C LEU A 339 -5.11 -11.81 -4.59
N THR A 340 -3.93 -11.74 -3.97
CA THR A 340 -3.54 -12.74 -2.99
C THR A 340 -4.29 -12.61 -1.66
N VAL A 341 -4.61 -13.77 -1.09
CA VAL A 341 -5.20 -13.91 0.26
C VAL A 341 -4.14 -13.94 1.36
N SER A 342 -2.90 -14.31 1.00
CA SER A 342 -1.74 -14.55 1.87
C SER A 342 -0.46 -14.63 1.02
N GLY A 343 0.66 -14.09 1.50
CA GLY A 343 2.00 -14.25 0.92
C GLY A 343 2.74 -15.51 1.39
N GLN A 344 2.25 -16.21 2.42
CA GLN A 344 2.94 -17.29 3.16
C GLN A 344 3.68 -18.31 2.29
N LEU A 345 3.06 -18.86 1.24
CA LEU A 345 3.71 -19.88 0.39
C LEU A 345 4.95 -19.35 -0.35
N HIS A 346 5.02 -18.04 -0.60
CA HIS A 346 6.22 -17.38 -1.15
C HIS A 346 7.23 -17.09 -0.04
N ALA A 347 6.77 -16.78 1.18
CA ALA A 347 7.64 -16.66 2.35
C ALA A 347 8.32 -18.00 2.68
N GLU A 348 7.60 -19.10 2.78
CA GLU A 348 8.17 -20.45 2.98
C GLU A 348 9.32 -20.76 2.00
N ALA A 349 9.13 -20.43 0.71
CA ALA A 349 10.15 -20.63 -0.33
C ALA A 349 11.39 -19.73 -0.12
N LEU A 350 11.19 -18.50 0.37
CA LEU A 350 12.29 -17.59 0.73
C LEU A 350 12.96 -18.01 2.05
N ALA A 351 12.22 -18.57 3.01
CA ALA A 351 12.72 -19.06 4.31
C ALA A 351 13.80 -20.11 4.09
N CYS A 352 13.49 -21.06 3.20
CA CYS A 352 14.40 -22.13 2.78
C CYS A 352 15.73 -21.63 2.18
N ALA A 353 15.84 -20.36 1.79
CA ALA A 353 17.05 -19.76 1.22
C ALA A 353 17.70 -18.68 2.11
N LEU A 354 16.91 -17.99 2.95
CA LEU A 354 17.32 -16.78 3.69
C LEU A 354 17.18 -16.92 5.22
N GLY A 355 16.66 -18.03 5.73
CA GLY A 355 16.50 -18.27 7.17
C GLY A 355 15.20 -17.68 7.74
N SER A 356 15.29 -16.55 8.43
CA SER A 356 14.18 -15.95 9.18
C SER A 356 13.45 -14.90 8.35
N VAL A 357 12.39 -15.28 7.62
CA VAL A 357 11.87 -14.50 6.49
C VAL A 357 10.67 -13.62 6.70
N TYR A 358 9.48 -14.11 7.07
CA TYR A 358 8.22 -13.42 7.48
C TYR A 358 7.17 -12.95 6.30
N THR A 359 6.22 -11.94 6.29
CA THR A 359 5.36 -11.20 5.24
C THR A 359 4.68 -9.85 5.70
N PHE A 360 4.83 -8.67 5.05
CA PHE A 360 4.03 -7.43 5.35
C PHE A 360 3.65 -6.64 4.09
N GLY A 361 2.45 -6.91 3.59
CA GLY A 361 1.87 -6.26 2.41
C GLY A 361 0.34 -6.26 2.46
N PRO A 362 -0.32 -5.72 1.41
CA PRO A 362 -1.77 -5.77 1.28
C PRO A 362 -2.25 -7.17 0.89
N THR A 363 -3.34 -7.64 1.49
CA THR A 363 -4.03 -8.88 1.10
C THR A 363 -5.54 -8.70 1.10
N PHE A 364 -6.23 -9.61 0.42
CA PHE A 364 -7.60 -9.38 0.00
C PHE A 364 -8.52 -10.57 0.27
N ARG A 365 -9.80 -10.30 0.52
CA ARG A 365 -10.88 -11.30 0.68
C ARG A 365 -12.13 -10.78 -0.03
N ALA A 366 -12.71 -11.56 -0.96
CA ALA A 366 -13.93 -11.20 -1.67
C ALA A 366 -15.21 -11.75 -1.00
N GLU A 367 -15.11 -12.12 0.27
CA GLU A 367 -16.22 -12.56 1.11
C GLU A 367 -17.18 -11.41 1.43
N HIS A 368 -18.48 -11.63 1.29
CA HIS A 368 -19.52 -10.63 1.54
C HIS A 368 -19.80 -10.43 3.06
N SER A 369 -18.74 -10.18 3.84
CA SER A 369 -18.74 -10.11 5.31
C SER A 369 -18.92 -8.68 5.84
N HIS A 370 -20.15 -8.17 5.82
CA HIS A 370 -20.48 -6.82 6.30
C HIS A 370 -20.54 -6.74 7.84
N THR A 371 -19.37 -6.72 8.48
CA THR A 371 -19.21 -6.69 9.94
C THR A 371 -18.31 -5.54 10.40
N SER A 372 -18.22 -5.31 11.71
CA SER A 372 -17.37 -4.26 12.29
C SER A 372 -15.87 -4.60 12.37
N ARG A 373 -15.44 -5.78 11.90
CA ARG A 373 -14.04 -6.23 11.95
C ARG A 373 -13.46 -6.64 10.58
N HIS A 374 -14.26 -7.16 9.66
CA HIS A 374 -13.78 -7.62 8.36
C HIS A 374 -13.60 -6.45 7.36
N LEU A 375 -12.61 -6.59 6.47
CA LEU A 375 -12.32 -5.68 5.37
C LEU A 375 -12.01 -6.49 4.12
N ALA A 376 -12.35 -5.97 2.94
CA ALA A 376 -12.03 -6.59 1.66
C ALA A 376 -10.56 -6.42 1.25
N GLU A 377 -9.93 -5.33 1.71
CA GLU A 377 -8.52 -5.01 1.60
C GLU A 377 -8.00 -4.70 3.01
N PHE A 378 -6.96 -5.39 3.44
CA PHE A 378 -6.25 -5.15 4.70
C PHE A 378 -4.77 -5.42 4.52
N TRP A 379 -3.96 -5.14 5.55
CA TRP A 379 -2.51 -5.34 5.50
C TRP A 379 -2.13 -6.44 6.48
N MET A 380 -1.34 -7.40 5.99
CA MET A 380 -1.37 -8.78 6.45
C MET A 380 0.01 -9.37 6.70
N VAL A 381 -0.02 -10.64 7.12
CA VAL A 381 0.69 -11.05 8.32
C VAL A 381 0.95 -12.56 8.47
N GLU A 382 1.74 -13.18 7.59
CA GLU A 382 2.08 -14.63 7.64
C GLU A 382 3.60 -14.87 7.80
N PRO A 383 4.05 -15.90 8.54
CA PRO A 383 5.47 -16.02 8.93
C PRO A 383 6.36 -16.64 7.84
N GLU A 384 7.67 -16.71 8.09
CA GLU A 384 8.30 -18.00 8.38
C GLU A 384 9.73 -17.87 8.92
N ILE A 385 10.17 -18.91 9.61
CA ILE A 385 11.49 -19.08 10.21
C ILE A 385 11.98 -20.48 9.81
N ALA A 386 13.09 -20.57 9.08
CA ALA A 386 13.68 -21.86 8.74
C ALA A 386 14.09 -22.64 10.01
N ASP A 387 13.92 -23.97 9.96
CA ASP A 387 14.25 -24.93 11.02
C ASP A 387 13.58 -24.71 12.40
N ALA A 388 12.61 -23.80 12.52
CA ALA A 388 11.83 -23.57 13.73
C ALA A 388 10.76 -24.66 14.00
N ASP A 389 10.35 -24.79 15.27
CA ASP A 389 9.10 -25.44 15.64
C ASP A 389 8.05 -24.49 16.24
N ILE A 390 6.95 -25.04 16.75
CA ILE A 390 5.82 -24.25 17.24
C ILE A 390 6.15 -23.48 18.54
N GLU A 391 7.09 -23.94 19.36
CA GLU A 391 7.53 -23.20 20.54
C GLU A 391 8.36 -21.97 20.14
N ASP A 392 9.29 -22.10 19.18
CA ASP A 392 10.04 -20.95 18.64
C ASP A 392 9.07 -19.95 17.96
N ALA A 393 8.04 -20.43 17.28
CA ALA A 393 7.00 -19.60 16.65
C ALA A 393 6.14 -18.85 17.70
N MET A 394 5.73 -19.53 18.79
CA MET A 394 5.00 -18.92 19.91
C MET A 394 5.84 -17.85 20.60
N GLU A 395 7.13 -18.08 20.80
CA GLU A 395 8.07 -17.12 21.39
C GLU A 395 8.24 -15.87 20.52
N CYS A 396 8.40 -16.05 19.20
CA CYS A 396 8.45 -14.94 18.26
C CYS A 396 7.15 -14.10 18.28
N ALA A 397 5.99 -14.75 18.34
CA ALA A 397 4.70 -14.06 18.32
C ALA A 397 4.40 -13.32 19.64
N GLU A 398 4.71 -13.92 20.78
CA GLU A 398 4.64 -13.26 22.10
C GLU A 398 5.56 -12.05 22.17
N ALA A 399 6.85 -12.22 21.84
CA ALA A 399 7.85 -11.16 21.91
C ALA A 399 7.46 -9.96 21.02
N TYR A 400 6.91 -10.22 19.84
CA TYR A 400 6.43 -9.19 18.93
C TYR A 400 5.26 -8.38 19.50
N VAL A 401 4.20 -9.04 20.00
CA VAL A 401 3.03 -8.36 20.55
C VAL A 401 3.40 -7.54 21.80
N ARG A 402 4.27 -8.08 22.66
CA ARG A 402 4.80 -7.37 23.84
C ARG A 402 5.61 -6.14 23.44
N PHE A 403 6.47 -6.25 22.42
CA PHE A 403 7.24 -5.13 21.88
C PHE A 403 6.34 -4.02 21.30
N LEU A 404 5.33 -4.36 20.49
CA LEU A 404 4.38 -3.37 19.96
C LEU A 404 3.62 -2.63 21.07
N CYS A 405 3.19 -3.35 22.11
CA CYS A 405 2.48 -2.75 23.24
C CYS A 405 3.39 -1.80 24.03
N GLN A 406 4.65 -2.18 24.28
CA GLN A 406 5.62 -1.30 24.93
C GLN A 406 5.96 -0.08 24.06
N TRP A 407 6.16 -0.27 22.75
CA TRP A 407 6.47 0.81 21.82
C TRP A 407 5.41 1.91 21.81
N LEU A 408 4.12 1.54 21.90
CA LEU A 408 3.03 2.51 22.01
C LEU A 408 3.06 3.32 23.30
N LEU A 409 3.42 2.71 24.42
CA LEU A 409 3.57 3.39 25.71
C LEU A 409 4.74 4.39 25.66
N ASP A 410 5.87 3.99 25.09
CA ASP A 410 7.08 4.83 25.03
C ASP A 410 6.97 5.97 24.01
N ASN A 411 6.34 5.73 22.86
CA ASN A 411 6.38 6.67 21.72
C ASN A 411 5.08 7.45 21.50
N CYS A 412 3.92 6.88 21.83
CA CYS A 412 2.59 7.39 21.46
C CYS A 412 1.69 7.75 22.66
N TYR A 413 2.26 7.95 23.86
CA TYR A 413 1.51 8.19 25.09
C TYR A 413 0.43 9.28 24.96
N ASP A 414 0.76 10.47 24.43
CA ASP A 414 -0.18 11.59 24.23
C ASP A 414 -1.42 11.20 23.37
N ASP A 415 -1.20 10.42 22.30
CA ASP A 415 -2.27 9.92 21.43
C ASP A 415 -3.07 8.80 22.13
N MET A 416 -2.43 7.98 22.95
CA MET A 416 -3.08 6.93 23.75
C MET A 416 -3.90 7.49 24.91
N GLU A 417 -3.49 8.59 25.55
CA GLU A 417 -4.30 9.30 26.55
C GLU A 417 -5.59 9.82 25.91
N PHE A 418 -5.51 10.37 24.70
CA PHE A 418 -6.70 10.74 23.92
C PHE A 418 -7.58 9.52 23.60
N MET A 419 -7.03 8.35 23.30
CA MET A 419 -7.82 7.12 23.12
C MET A 419 -8.51 6.68 24.43
N VAL A 420 -7.85 6.81 25.57
CA VAL A 420 -8.43 6.59 26.91
C VAL A 420 -9.51 7.63 27.23
N GLU A 421 -9.33 8.88 26.81
CA GLU A 421 -10.30 9.94 27.04
C GLU A 421 -11.56 9.75 26.20
N LYS A 422 -11.42 9.38 24.91
CA LYS A 422 -12.50 9.40 23.92
C LYS A 422 -13.14 8.04 23.56
N PHE A 423 -12.48 6.90 23.81
CA PHE A 423 -12.90 5.58 23.28
C PHE A 423 -12.83 4.40 24.28
N ASP A 424 -11.69 4.03 24.85
CA ASP A 424 -11.57 2.91 25.83
C ASP A 424 -10.80 3.32 27.08
N LYS A 425 -11.53 3.51 28.18
CA LYS A 425 -10.99 3.91 29.49
C LYS A 425 -9.91 2.98 30.05
N LYS A 426 -9.80 1.73 29.56
CA LYS A 426 -8.77 0.77 29.98
C LYS A 426 -7.67 0.54 28.94
N ALA A 427 -7.56 1.35 27.88
CA ALA A 427 -6.60 1.11 26.79
C ALA A 427 -5.12 1.08 27.26
N ILE A 428 -4.66 2.11 27.97
CA ILE A 428 -3.27 2.16 28.48
C ILE A 428 -3.01 1.02 29.48
N GLN A 429 -3.95 0.77 30.42
CA GLN A 429 -3.87 -0.36 31.36
C GLN A 429 -3.71 -1.71 30.65
N ARG A 430 -4.44 -1.90 29.53
CA ARG A 430 -4.35 -3.12 28.70
C ARG A 430 -3.00 -3.23 28.02
N LEU A 431 -2.46 -2.16 27.44
CA LEU A 431 -1.12 -2.16 26.84
C LEU A 431 -0.03 -2.48 27.88
N GLN A 432 -0.13 -1.88 29.07
CA GLN A 432 0.80 -2.14 30.18
C GLN A 432 0.76 -3.60 30.63
N MET A 433 -0.44 -4.17 30.80
CA MET A 433 -0.62 -5.59 31.11
C MET A 433 -0.04 -6.48 30.01
N VAL A 434 -0.40 -6.26 28.74
CA VAL A 434 0.06 -7.10 27.62
C VAL A 434 1.58 -7.03 27.45
N ALA A 435 2.20 -5.85 27.60
CA ALA A 435 3.65 -5.71 27.49
C ALA A 435 4.41 -6.46 28.61
N SER A 436 3.89 -6.40 29.84
CA SER A 436 4.58 -6.91 31.04
C SER A 436 4.29 -8.37 31.40
N THR A 437 3.20 -8.96 30.91
CA THR A 437 2.75 -10.31 31.30
C THR A 437 3.19 -11.37 30.31
N ASP A 438 3.61 -12.54 30.81
CA ASP A 438 3.96 -13.70 29.98
C ASP A 438 2.70 -14.40 29.45
N PHE A 439 2.72 -14.86 28.18
CA PHE A 439 1.53 -15.35 27.51
C PHE A 439 1.24 -16.82 27.87
N ILE A 440 -0.03 -17.13 28.15
CA ILE A 440 -0.42 -18.48 28.59
C ILE A 440 -0.54 -19.41 27.38
N ARG A 441 0.41 -20.33 27.23
CA ARG A 441 0.36 -21.40 26.22
C ARG A 441 -0.63 -22.48 26.67
N LEU A 442 -1.63 -22.77 25.83
CA LEU A 442 -2.76 -23.67 26.16
C LEU A 442 -3.10 -24.53 24.94
N SER A 443 -3.14 -25.86 25.04
CA SER A 443 -3.55 -26.64 23.87
C SER A 443 -5.05 -26.47 23.59
N TYR A 444 -5.46 -26.52 22.33
CA TYR A 444 -6.87 -26.49 21.92
C TYR A 444 -7.72 -27.51 22.69
N THR A 445 -7.16 -28.69 22.95
CA THR A 445 -7.83 -29.77 23.69
C THR A 445 -8.02 -29.44 25.18
N GLU A 446 -7.25 -28.51 25.75
CA GLU A 446 -7.44 -27.97 27.10
C GLU A 446 -8.34 -26.73 27.09
N ALA A 447 -8.23 -25.88 26.06
CA ALA A 447 -9.12 -24.75 25.83
C ALA A 447 -10.59 -25.20 25.74
N VAL A 448 -10.88 -26.22 24.92
CA VAL A 448 -12.23 -26.81 24.82
C VAL A 448 -12.71 -27.35 26.16
N LYS A 449 -11.88 -28.11 26.91
CA LYS A 449 -12.27 -28.62 28.25
C LYS A 449 -12.61 -27.50 29.23
N ILE A 450 -11.84 -26.41 29.22
CA ILE A 450 -12.09 -25.24 30.06
C ILE A 450 -13.44 -24.57 29.71
N LEU A 451 -13.80 -24.54 28.43
CA LEU A 451 -15.06 -24.00 27.94
C LEU A 451 -16.23 -24.96 28.24
N GLU A 452 -16.05 -26.28 28.10
CA GLU A 452 -17.01 -27.31 28.51
C GLU A 452 -17.25 -27.27 30.02
N GLU A 453 -16.20 -27.11 30.82
CA GLU A 453 -16.28 -26.86 32.27
C GLU A 453 -17.08 -25.57 32.57
N ALA A 454 -16.86 -24.49 31.82
CA ALA A 454 -17.62 -23.25 32.00
C ALA A 454 -19.12 -23.44 31.72
N VAL A 455 -19.48 -24.16 30.65
CA VAL A 455 -20.86 -24.54 30.33
C VAL A 455 -21.45 -25.42 31.45
N SER A 456 -20.70 -26.40 31.97
CA SER A 456 -21.16 -27.25 33.08
C SER A 456 -21.43 -26.46 34.37
N LYS A 457 -20.74 -25.33 34.56
CA LYS A 457 -20.89 -24.39 35.68
C LYS A 457 -21.95 -23.31 35.40
N GLY A 458 -22.70 -23.42 34.31
CA GLY A 458 -23.84 -22.55 33.98
C GLY A 458 -23.51 -21.33 33.11
N HIS A 459 -22.27 -21.19 32.60
CA HIS A 459 -21.96 -20.19 31.58
C HIS A 459 -22.69 -20.52 30.28
N LYS A 460 -23.07 -19.48 29.52
CA LYS A 460 -23.80 -19.64 28.25
C LYS A 460 -23.03 -18.93 27.14
N PHE A 461 -22.69 -19.69 26.11
CA PHE A 461 -22.18 -19.19 24.85
C PHE A 461 -23.30 -19.16 23.80
N GLU A 462 -23.22 -18.25 22.84
CA GLU A 462 -24.10 -18.18 21.67
C GLU A 462 -23.81 -19.35 20.71
N ASN A 463 -22.51 -19.67 20.55
CA ASN A 463 -22.00 -20.77 19.75
C ASN A 463 -21.70 -21.98 20.64
N LYS A 464 -22.03 -23.17 20.13
CA LYS A 464 -21.74 -24.46 20.77
C LYS A 464 -20.25 -24.58 21.10
N VAL A 465 -19.93 -25.26 22.20
CA VAL A 465 -18.57 -25.71 22.54
C VAL A 465 -18.51 -27.22 22.36
N GLU A 466 -17.57 -27.71 21.56
CA GLU A 466 -17.19 -29.12 21.47
C GLU A 466 -15.79 -29.27 20.85
N TRP A 467 -15.19 -30.46 20.94
CA TRP A 467 -13.92 -30.74 20.26
C TRP A 467 -14.17 -31.00 18.75
N GLY A 468 -13.53 -30.20 17.89
CA GLY A 468 -13.59 -30.34 16.43
C GLY A 468 -14.11 -29.10 15.68
N ILE A 469 -14.66 -28.10 16.37
CA ILE A 469 -15.03 -26.79 15.81
C ILE A 469 -13.89 -25.76 15.99
N ASP A 470 -13.87 -24.69 15.19
CA ASP A 470 -12.99 -23.56 15.49
C ASP A 470 -13.57 -22.71 16.64
N LEU A 471 -12.71 -21.97 17.35
CA LEU A 471 -13.14 -21.20 18.51
C LEU A 471 -13.87 -19.92 18.09
N ALA A 472 -15.10 -19.74 18.56
CA ALA A 472 -15.87 -18.53 18.31
C ALA A 472 -15.30 -17.35 19.12
N SER A 473 -15.51 -16.12 18.65
CA SER A 473 -14.93 -14.91 19.26
C SER A 473 -15.52 -14.48 20.62
N GLU A 474 -16.36 -15.34 21.20
CA GLU A 474 -16.77 -15.30 22.61
C GLU A 474 -15.98 -16.33 23.46
N HIS A 475 -15.61 -17.48 22.88
CA HIS A 475 -14.77 -18.50 23.51
C HIS A 475 -13.36 -17.94 23.72
N GLU A 476 -12.80 -17.26 22.70
CA GLU A 476 -11.53 -16.53 22.77
C GLU A 476 -11.51 -15.52 23.94
N LYS A 477 -12.60 -14.77 24.09
CA LYS A 477 -12.77 -13.76 25.15
C LYS A 477 -13.00 -14.39 26.51
N TYR A 478 -13.71 -15.51 26.61
CA TYR A 478 -13.85 -16.19 27.88
C TYR A 478 -12.49 -16.65 28.41
N LEU A 479 -11.64 -17.20 27.54
CA LEU A 479 -10.27 -17.57 27.90
C LEU A 479 -9.48 -16.33 28.37
N THR A 480 -9.38 -15.30 27.53
CA THR A 480 -8.51 -14.12 27.78
C THR A 480 -9.05 -13.10 28.79
N GLU A 481 -10.36 -12.88 28.87
CA GLU A 481 -11.00 -11.82 29.67
C GLU A 481 -11.77 -12.33 30.90
N THR A 482 -11.93 -13.65 31.10
CA THR A 482 -12.71 -14.21 32.24
C THR A 482 -12.03 -15.37 32.95
N LYS A 483 -11.34 -16.26 32.23
CA LYS A 483 -10.66 -17.43 32.81
C LYS A 483 -9.25 -17.12 33.29
N PHE A 484 -8.51 -16.32 32.53
CA PHE A 484 -7.09 -16.05 32.78
C PHE A 484 -6.74 -14.57 32.97
N GLU A 485 -7.60 -13.64 32.52
CA GLU A 485 -7.37 -12.18 32.56
C GLU A 485 -6.02 -11.71 31.93
N SER A 486 -5.50 -12.52 31.00
CA SER A 486 -4.16 -12.42 30.38
C SER A 486 -4.22 -12.89 28.91
N PRO A 487 -3.27 -12.51 28.04
CA PRO A 487 -3.14 -13.09 26.71
C PRO A 487 -2.92 -14.61 26.75
N VAL A 488 -3.50 -15.30 25.78
CA VAL A 488 -3.47 -16.77 25.66
C VAL A 488 -3.02 -17.13 24.26
N ILE A 489 -2.10 -18.07 24.12
CA ILE A 489 -1.79 -18.70 22.84
C ILE A 489 -2.42 -20.08 22.83
N VAL A 490 -3.44 -20.26 21.99
CA VAL A 490 -4.10 -21.57 21.81
C VAL A 490 -3.37 -22.32 20.71
N TYR A 491 -2.90 -23.53 20.96
CA TYR A 491 -2.08 -24.29 20.01
C TYR A 491 -2.52 -25.76 19.83
N ASN A 492 -2.04 -26.43 18.77
CA ASN A 492 -2.39 -27.81 18.41
C ASN A 492 -3.90 -28.02 18.09
N TYR A 493 -4.41 -27.26 17.11
CA TYR A 493 -5.79 -27.36 16.62
C TYR A 493 -6.09 -28.66 15.85
N PRO A 494 -7.37 -29.08 15.73
CA PRO A 494 -7.77 -30.23 14.91
C PRO A 494 -7.44 -30.02 13.42
N LYS A 495 -6.88 -31.04 12.78
CA LYS A 495 -6.43 -30.98 11.36
C LYS A 495 -7.56 -30.75 10.33
N GLY A 496 -8.82 -30.90 10.74
CA GLY A 496 -9.99 -30.80 9.85
C GLY A 496 -10.53 -29.39 9.67
N ILE A 497 -10.02 -28.40 10.42
CA ILE A 497 -10.52 -27.02 10.46
C ILE A 497 -9.42 -25.96 10.25
N LYS A 498 -8.19 -26.37 9.92
CA LYS A 498 -7.07 -25.47 9.59
C LYS A 498 -6.42 -25.90 8.27
N ALA A 499 -5.56 -25.05 7.70
CA ALA A 499 -5.08 -25.16 6.33
C ALA A 499 -4.15 -26.36 6.04
N PHE A 500 -4.07 -26.76 4.78
CA PHE A 500 -3.41 -27.99 4.31
C PHE A 500 -1.89 -28.05 4.58
N TYR A 501 -1.22 -26.90 4.68
CA TYR A 501 0.22 -26.80 4.91
C TYR A 501 0.64 -27.10 6.35
N MET A 502 -0.30 -27.10 7.31
CA MET A 502 0.04 -27.17 8.73
C MET A 502 0.52 -28.57 9.15
N LYS A 503 1.71 -28.61 9.78
CA LYS A 503 2.46 -29.82 10.15
C LYS A 503 1.63 -30.77 11.03
N LEU A 504 1.31 -31.96 10.51
CA LEU A 504 0.49 -32.97 11.19
C LEU A 504 1.22 -33.58 12.42
N ASN A 505 0.61 -33.44 13.60
CA ASN A 505 1.19 -33.88 14.86
C ASN A 505 1.34 -35.42 14.98
N PRO A 506 2.10 -35.93 15.97
CA PRO A 506 2.24 -37.36 16.22
C PRO A 506 0.91 -38.07 16.50
N ASP A 507 -0.09 -37.38 17.06
CA ASP A 507 -1.43 -37.91 17.38
C ASP A 507 -2.31 -38.23 16.15
N LYS A 508 -1.92 -37.73 14.96
CA LYS A 508 -2.67 -37.79 13.69
C LYS A 508 -4.08 -37.18 13.72
N LYS A 509 -4.39 -36.38 14.73
CA LYS A 509 -5.66 -35.65 14.93
C LYS A 509 -5.47 -34.14 14.86
N THR A 510 -4.37 -33.62 15.40
CA THR A 510 -4.07 -32.19 15.45
C THR A 510 -2.95 -31.80 14.48
N VAL A 511 -2.84 -30.51 14.19
CA VAL A 511 -1.74 -29.90 13.45
C VAL A 511 -1.04 -28.86 14.33
N ALA A 512 0.26 -28.64 14.11
CA ALA A 512 1.02 -27.58 14.75
C ALA A 512 0.58 -26.21 14.20
N ALA A 513 -0.55 -25.73 14.71
CA ALA A 513 -1.13 -24.42 14.48
C ALA A 513 -1.24 -23.68 15.82
N MET A 514 -1.13 -22.35 15.80
CA MET A 514 -1.30 -21.49 16.98
C MET A 514 -2.13 -20.26 16.63
N ASP A 515 -2.99 -19.82 17.55
CA ASP A 515 -3.72 -18.56 17.49
C ASP A 515 -3.39 -17.72 18.73
N VAL A 516 -2.94 -16.47 18.54
CA VAL A 516 -2.58 -15.55 19.63
C VAL A 516 -3.78 -14.67 19.97
N LEU A 517 -4.34 -14.90 21.16
CA LEU A 517 -5.54 -14.24 21.67
C LEU A 517 -5.14 -13.16 22.68
N VAL A 518 -5.51 -11.91 22.40
CA VAL A 518 -5.28 -10.76 23.28
C VAL A 518 -6.65 -10.22 23.72
N PRO A 519 -6.84 -9.78 24.98
CA PRO A 519 -8.09 -9.12 25.39
C PRO A 519 -8.55 -8.05 24.37
N LYS A 520 -9.75 -8.23 23.82
CA LYS A 520 -10.38 -7.51 22.70
C LYS A 520 -9.80 -7.66 21.26
N ILE A 521 -8.71 -8.39 20.97
CA ILE A 521 -8.02 -8.39 19.64
C ILE A 521 -7.44 -9.78 19.25
N SER A 522 -7.35 -10.09 17.94
CA SER A 522 -6.74 -11.31 17.37
C SER A 522 -5.72 -11.05 16.21
N ALA A 523 -4.55 -11.75 16.23
CA ALA A 523 -3.49 -12.04 15.20
C ALA A 523 -2.75 -10.92 14.35
N ILE A 524 -1.37 -10.93 14.22
CA ILE A 524 -0.47 -9.88 13.57
C ILE A 524 1.04 -10.30 13.20
N ALA A 525 1.83 -9.62 12.28
CA ALA A 525 3.36 -9.46 12.00
C ALA A 525 3.89 -9.57 10.48
N ARG A 526 5.21 -9.49 10.05
CA ARG A 526 5.89 -10.23 8.85
C ARG A 526 6.80 -9.39 7.69
N ILE A 527 7.82 -9.52 6.67
CA ILE A 527 8.99 -10.26 5.83
C ILE A 527 10.29 -9.33 5.42
N ARG A 528 11.50 -9.51 4.62
CA ARG A 528 12.84 -8.76 3.96
C ARG A 528 13.13 -7.82 2.69
N ASP A 529 13.30 -6.49 2.79
CA ASP A 529 14.05 -5.62 1.81
C ASP A 529 14.82 -4.52 2.57
N GLU A 530 16.14 -4.43 2.35
CA GLU A 530 17.03 -3.43 2.98
C GLU A 530 16.70 -1.99 2.55
N LEU A 531 16.38 -1.79 1.27
CA LEU A 531 16.09 -0.46 0.74
C LEU A 531 14.80 0.09 1.36
N SER A 532 13.81 -0.77 1.57
CA SER A 532 12.56 -0.44 2.27
C SER A 532 12.79 -0.15 3.76
N PHE A 533 13.70 -0.87 4.43
CA PHE A 533 14.06 -0.56 5.80
C PHE A 533 14.82 0.77 5.95
N ALA A 534 15.77 1.04 5.04
CA ALA A 534 16.45 2.32 4.91
C ALA A 534 15.45 3.45 4.66
N THR A 535 14.47 3.23 3.77
CA THR A 535 13.38 4.16 3.45
C THR A 535 12.58 4.54 4.68
N HIS A 536 12.11 3.56 5.45
CA HIS A 536 11.37 3.80 6.69
C HIS A 536 12.24 4.49 7.75
N THR A 537 13.51 4.12 7.86
CA THR A 537 14.47 4.74 8.76
C THR A 537 14.71 6.22 8.43
N PHE A 538 14.86 6.58 7.15
CA PHE A 538 14.99 7.97 6.68
C PHE A 538 13.76 8.80 7.06
N PHE A 539 12.57 8.36 6.62
CA PHE A 539 11.34 9.12 6.84
C PHE A 539 10.96 9.22 8.32
N HIS A 540 11.23 8.20 9.13
CA HIS A 540 11.08 8.26 10.59
C HIS A 540 12.04 9.29 11.22
N LYS A 541 13.35 9.23 10.90
CA LYS A 541 14.37 10.18 11.40
C LYS A 541 13.99 11.63 11.07
N HIS A 542 13.46 11.87 9.86
CA HIS A 542 12.99 13.19 9.41
C HIS A 542 11.55 13.56 9.85
N ARG A 543 10.92 12.75 10.71
CA ARG A 543 9.61 12.98 11.34
C ARG A 543 8.45 13.13 10.34
N PHE A 544 8.46 12.29 9.31
CA PHE A 544 7.29 12.01 8.48
C PHE A 544 6.37 10.99 9.20
N ARG A 545 5.22 10.65 8.60
CA ARG A 545 4.30 9.60 9.05
C ARG A 545 4.04 8.63 7.90
N TYR A 546 4.21 7.34 8.16
CA TYR A 546 3.84 6.31 7.19
C TYR A 546 2.32 6.24 7.08
N VAL A 547 1.80 6.33 5.87
CA VAL A 547 0.37 6.18 5.57
C VAL A 547 0.20 5.11 4.51
N HIS A 548 -0.79 4.25 4.71
CA HIS A 548 -1.09 3.19 3.76
C HIS A 548 -2.19 3.69 2.83
N THR A 549 -1.93 3.63 1.53
CA THR A 549 -2.84 4.08 0.48
C THR A 549 -3.66 2.89 -0.05
N PRO A 550 -4.95 3.08 -0.40
CA PRO A 550 -5.76 2.00 -0.97
C PRO A 550 -5.14 1.41 -2.23
N ILE A 551 -5.15 0.09 -2.35
CA ILE A 551 -4.67 -0.63 -3.53
C ILE A 551 -5.76 -0.75 -4.59
N ILE A 552 -6.99 -1.04 -4.15
CA ILE A 552 -8.18 -1.05 -5.01
C ILE A 552 -8.77 0.37 -5.04
N THR A 553 -8.86 0.95 -6.24
CA THR A 553 -9.22 2.36 -6.44
C THR A 553 -10.24 2.57 -7.56
N THR A 554 -11.08 3.59 -7.44
CA THR A 554 -11.92 4.13 -8.54
C THR A 554 -11.26 5.32 -9.25
N ILE A 555 -10.10 5.77 -8.77
CA ILE A 555 -9.45 7.01 -9.21
C ILE A 555 -8.26 6.66 -10.09
N ASP A 556 -8.16 7.37 -11.22
CA ASP A 556 -6.96 7.41 -12.04
C ASP A 556 -6.07 8.55 -11.56
N CYS A 557 -4.86 8.24 -11.08
CA CYS A 557 -3.93 9.24 -10.55
C CYS A 557 -2.99 9.77 -11.63
N GLU A 558 -2.47 8.89 -12.50
CA GLU A 558 -1.54 9.27 -13.58
C GLU A 558 -2.27 9.76 -14.85
N GLY A 559 -3.54 9.38 -15.05
CA GLY A 559 -4.36 9.80 -16.18
C GLY A 559 -3.94 9.21 -17.54
N ALA A 560 -3.00 8.29 -17.53
CA ALA A 560 -2.44 7.59 -18.68
C ALA A 560 -1.97 6.19 -18.29
N GLY A 561 -1.85 5.29 -19.27
CA GLY A 561 -1.47 3.89 -19.06
C GLY A 561 -2.66 2.93 -19.00
N ASP A 562 -2.41 1.68 -19.33
CA ASP A 562 -3.40 0.60 -19.19
C ASP A 562 -3.38 0.04 -17.77
N LYS A 563 -4.56 -0.33 -17.25
CA LYS A 563 -4.78 -0.64 -15.83
C LYS A 563 -5.47 -1.98 -15.66
N PHE A 564 -5.02 -2.74 -14.68
CA PHE A 564 -5.70 -3.96 -14.26
C PHE A 564 -7.04 -3.62 -13.62
N GLN A 565 -8.11 -4.24 -14.12
CA GLN A 565 -9.42 -4.19 -13.50
C GLN A 565 -9.53 -5.27 -12.43
N VAL A 566 -10.15 -4.93 -11.30
CA VAL A 566 -10.44 -5.85 -10.19
C VAL A 566 -11.94 -6.14 -10.18
N THR A 567 -12.35 -7.40 -10.08
CA THR A 567 -13.77 -7.78 -10.22
C THR A 567 -14.11 -9.15 -9.60
N THR A 568 -15.39 -9.38 -9.32
CA THR A 568 -15.98 -10.71 -9.08
C THR A 568 -16.87 -11.20 -10.23
N LEU A 569 -17.28 -10.33 -11.16
CA LEU A 569 -18.29 -10.61 -12.19
C LEU A 569 -18.00 -11.85 -13.06
N ILE A 570 -16.76 -12.01 -13.52
CA ILE A 570 -16.40 -13.14 -14.40
C ILE A 570 -16.47 -14.46 -13.62
N ASN A 571 -15.90 -14.50 -12.40
CA ASN A 571 -16.00 -15.64 -11.49
C ASN A 571 -17.47 -16.02 -11.19
N GLU A 572 -18.34 -15.03 -10.94
CA GLU A 572 -19.76 -15.25 -10.67
C GLU A 572 -20.53 -15.75 -11.90
N ALA A 573 -20.28 -15.17 -13.08
CA ALA A 573 -20.87 -15.63 -14.32
C ALA A 573 -20.47 -17.08 -14.64
N GLU A 574 -19.20 -17.42 -14.44
CA GLU A 574 -18.71 -18.80 -14.55
C GLU A 574 -19.32 -19.74 -13.48
N LYS A 575 -19.50 -19.30 -12.23
CA LYS A 575 -20.19 -20.09 -11.19
C LYS A 575 -21.62 -20.43 -11.64
N ILE A 576 -22.36 -19.44 -12.14
CA ILE A 576 -23.75 -19.60 -12.62
C ILE A 576 -23.82 -20.52 -13.85
N GLU A 577 -22.93 -20.36 -14.83
CA GLU A 577 -22.84 -21.25 -16.01
C GLU A 577 -22.58 -22.70 -15.58
N LYS A 578 -21.66 -22.92 -14.61
CA LYS A 578 -21.37 -24.24 -14.04
C LYS A 578 -22.54 -24.85 -13.25
N GLU A 579 -23.33 -24.04 -12.56
CA GLU A 579 -24.53 -24.51 -11.84
C GLU A 579 -25.68 -24.88 -12.79
N LEU A 580 -25.94 -24.06 -13.82
CA LEU A 580 -26.93 -24.34 -14.86
C LEU A 580 -26.61 -25.63 -15.65
N ILE A 581 -25.32 -25.91 -15.87
CA ILE A 581 -24.86 -27.16 -16.51
C ILE A 581 -25.01 -28.38 -15.57
N LYS A 582 -24.79 -28.22 -14.26
CA LYS A 582 -24.91 -29.31 -13.28
C LYS A 582 -26.36 -29.65 -12.94
N ASN A 583 -27.21 -28.62 -12.78
CA ASN A 583 -28.61 -28.74 -12.40
C ASN A 583 -29.50 -28.10 -13.48
N PRO A 584 -29.64 -28.72 -14.68
CA PRO A 584 -30.64 -28.31 -15.64
C PRO A 584 -32.03 -28.57 -15.06
N SER A 585 -32.68 -27.51 -14.55
CA SER A 585 -33.99 -27.62 -13.91
C SER A 585 -35.03 -28.23 -14.86
N PRO A 586 -35.91 -29.14 -14.39
CA PRO A 586 -37.06 -29.61 -15.16
C PRO A 586 -38.02 -28.50 -15.62
N SER A 587 -37.92 -27.29 -15.05
CA SER A 587 -38.71 -26.12 -15.44
C SER A 587 -37.94 -25.18 -16.38
N GLN A 588 -38.01 -25.42 -17.69
CA GLN A 588 -37.64 -24.40 -18.69
C GLN A 588 -38.63 -23.22 -18.73
N GLU A 589 -39.77 -23.32 -18.04
CA GLU A 589 -40.73 -22.24 -17.83
C GLU A 589 -40.56 -21.57 -16.46
N ARG A 590 -39.79 -20.47 -16.41
CA ARG A 590 -39.99 -19.37 -15.44
C ARG A 590 -39.28 -18.10 -15.88
N VAL A 591 -39.94 -17.34 -16.74
CA VAL A 591 -39.56 -15.95 -17.04
C VAL A 591 -39.65 -15.14 -15.74
N VAL A 592 -38.53 -14.59 -15.27
CA VAL A 592 -38.53 -13.63 -14.17
C VAL A 592 -38.99 -12.29 -14.74
N VAL A 593 -40.31 -12.11 -14.81
CA VAL A 593 -40.93 -10.82 -15.14
C VAL A 593 -40.70 -9.88 -13.96
N LEU A 594 -39.68 -9.02 -14.08
CA LEU A 594 -39.61 -7.82 -13.27
C LEU A 594 -40.83 -6.96 -13.60
N LYS A 595 -41.68 -6.73 -12.61
CA LYS A 595 -42.78 -5.78 -12.72
C LYS A 595 -42.22 -4.36 -12.63
N ASP A 596 -42.31 -3.61 -13.72
CA ASP A 596 -42.38 -2.16 -13.66
C ASP A 596 -43.44 -1.65 -14.65
N GLU A 597 -44.29 -0.72 -14.21
CA GLU A 597 -45.49 -0.33 -14.94
C GLU A 597 -45.24 0.88 -15.85
N LYS A 598 -44.78 0.62 -17.10
CA LYS A 598 -45.19 1.30 -18.35
C LYS A 598 -44.28 0.95 -19.53
N LEU A 599 -44.73 0.04 -20.40
CA LEU A 599 -44.43 0.08 -21.84
C LEU A 599 -45.44 -0.80 -22.61
N LYS A 600 -46.33 -0.14 -23.37
CA LYS A 600 -47.26 -0.79 -24.31
C LYS A 600 -46.89 -0.35 -25.74
N SER A 601 -46.30 -1.26 -26.52
CA SER A 601 -46.65 -1.48 -27.94
C SER A 601 -45.68 -2.46 -28.63
N ASP A 602 -46.27 -3.50 -29.22
CA ASP A 602 -45.90 -4.13 -30.49
C ASP A 602 -44.51 -4.78 -30.71
N LYS A 603 -44.55 -6.12 -30.67
CA LYS A 603 -43.90 -7.07 -31.60
C LYS A 603 -42.37 -7.19 -31.62
N ALA A 604 -41.87 -8.10 -30.78
CA ALA A 604 -40.99 -9.18 -31.25
C ALA A 604 -41.13 -10.42 -30.34
N GLU A 605 -41.59 -11.55 -30.88
CA GLU A 605 -41.55 -12.84 -30.16
C GLU A 605 -40.15 -13.46 -30.27
N ILE A 606 -39.31 -13.24 -29.26
CA ILE A 606 -38.02 -13.93 -29.15
C ILE A 606 -38.25 -15.24 -28.40
N THR A 607 -38.35 -16.35 -29.14
CA THR A 607 -38.55 -17.69 -28.57
C THR A 607 -37.32 -18.15 -27.79
N ALA A 608 -37.50 -19.03 -26.80
CA ALA A 608 -36.40 -19.58 -26.00
C ALA A 608 -35.33 -20.31 -26.86
N ALA A 609 -35.73 -20.85 -28.02
CA ALA A 609 -34.81 -21.40 -29.01
C ALA A 609 -33.87 -20.34 -29.60
N ALA A 610 -34.38 -19.13 -29.91
CA ALA A 610 -33.55 -18.02 -30.37
C ALA A 610 -32.56 -17.56 -29.29
N VAL A 611 -32.97 -17.53 -28.00
CA VAL A 611 -32.06 -17.25 -26.89
C VAL A 611 -30.95 -18.31 -26.80
N ALA A 612 -31.31 -19.60 -26.88
CA ALA A 612 -30.36 -20.72 -26.87
C ALA A 612 -29.41 -20.75 -28.09
N GLN A 613 -29.85 -20.22 -29.24
CA GLN A 613 -29.04 -20.06 -30.44
C GLN A 613 -28.06 -18.88 -30.28
N VAL A 614 -28.54 -17.72 -29.82
CA VAL A 614 -27.73 -16.52 -29.58
C VAL A 614 -26.64 -16.78 -28.53
N THR A 615 -26.94 -17.54 -27.47
CA THR A 615 -25.95 -17.91 -26.44
C THR A 615 -24.90 -18.94 -26.87
N LYS A 616 -24.97 -19.49 -28.10
CA LYS A 616 -23.90 -20.31 -28.65
C LYS A 616 -22.83 -19.51 -29.40
N ASP A 617 -23.24 -18.46 -30.11
CA ASP A 617 -22.35 -17.70 -31.02
C ASP A 617 -21.95 -16.32 -30.47
N SER A 618 -22.56 -15.86 -29.37
CA SER A 618 -22.13 -14.67 -28.62
C SER A 618 -21.33 -15.04 -27.35
N GLY A 619 -20.46 -14.14 -26.89
CA GLY A 619 -19.43 -14.41 -25.87
C GLY A 619 -19.95 -14.59 -24.44
N LEU A 620 -19.07 -14.44 -23.44
CA LEU A 620 -19.56 -14.30 -22.06
C LEU A 620 -20.21 -12.92 -21.95
N ILE A 621 -21.55 -12.88 -22.06
CA ILE A 621 -22.32 -11.65 -21.91
C ILE A 621 -22.29 -11.26 -20.43
N LEU A 622 -21.29 -10.44 -20.06
CA LEU A 622 -21.39 -9.61 -18.86
C LEU A 622 -22.74 -8.89 -18.88
N PRO A 623 -23.46 -8.80 -17.74
CA PRO A 623 -24.72 -8.08 -17.70
C PRO A 623 -24.48 -6.65 -18.22
N LYS A 624 -25.36 -6.14 -19.09
CA LYS A 624 -25.24 -4.80 -19.63
C LYS A 624 -26.45 -3.94 -19.27
N LYS A 625 -26.18 -2.69 -18.94
CA LYS A 625 -27.15 -1.64 -18.63
C LYS A 625 -26.76 -0.38 -19.39
N ASP A 626 -27.73 0.22 -20.08
CA ASP A 626 -27.55 1.40 -20.93
C ASP A 626 -26.36 1.26 -21.92
N GLY A 627 -26.16 0.04 -22.45
CA GLY A 627 -25.10 -0.33 -23.39
C GLY A 627 -23.72 -0.61 -22.78
N LYS A 628 -23.52 -0.36 -21.47
CA LYS A 628 -22.25 -0.57 -20.74
C LYS A 628 -22.33 -1.80 -19.85
N VAL A 629 -21.18 -2.28 -19.35
CA VAL A 629 -21.12 -3.34 -18.31
C VAL A 629 -21.85 -2.87 -17.05
N ASP A 630 -22.75 -3.70 -16.55
CA ASP A 630 -23.53 -3.47 -15.33
C ASP A 630 -22.80 -4.01 -14.10
N TYR A 631 -22.08 -3.13 -13.43
CA TYR A 631 -21.35 -3.43 -12.21
C TYR A 631 -22.24 -3.55 -10.96
N SER A 632 -23.56 -3.44 -11.04
CA SER A 632 -24.46 -3.60 -9.88
C SER A 632 -24.49 -5.02 -9.28
N ARG A 633 -23.84 -5.98 -9.96
CA ARG A 633 -23.60 -7.34 -9.47
C ARG A 633 -22.14 -7.62 -9.08
N ASP A 634 -21.24 -6.66 -9.27
CA ASP A 634 -19.86 -6.78 -8.79
C ASP A 634 -19.80 -6.47 -7.29
N PHE A 635 -18.88 -7.11 -6.56
CA PHE A 635 -18.60 -6.82 -5.15
C PHE A 635 -18.52 -5.32 -4.83
N PHE A 636 -17.85 -4.52 -5.68
CA PHE A 636 -17.67 -3.08 -5.47
C PHE A 636 -18.87 -2.22 -5.92
N ASN A 637 -19.87 -2.84 -6.53
CA ASN A 637 -21.06 -2.22 -7.15
C ASN A 637 -20.71 -1.15 -8.23
N ARG A 638 -19.47 -1.16 -8.73
CA ARG A 638 -18.86 -0.21 -9.66
C ARG A 638 -17.57 -0.79 -10.26
N GLN A 639 -17.08 -0.23 -11.36
CA GLN A 639 -15.75 -0.55 -11.88
C GLN A 639 -14.66 -0.03 -10.91
N VAL A 640 -13.67 -0.87 -10.61
CA VAL A 640 -12.47 -0.55 -9.82
C VAL A 640 -11.21 -1.13 -10.46
N PHE A 641 -10.07 -0.54 -10.14
CA PHE A 641 -8.77 -0.88 -10.70
C PHE A 641 -7.72 -1.08 -9.60
N LEU A 642 -6.60 -1.70 -9.93
CA LEU A 642 -5.39 -1.59 -9.12
C LEU A 642 -4.75 -0.22 -9.28
N THR A 643 -4.10 0.26 -8.21
CA THR A 643 -3.55 1.60 -8.20
C THR A 643 -2.27 1.76 -9.03
N VAL A 644 -2.22 2.87 -9.77
CA VAL A 644 -1.06 3.33 -10.57
C VAL A 644 -0.16 4.30 -9.79
N SER A 645 -0.65 4.85 -8.68
CA SER A 645 0.08 5.75 -7.77
C SER A 645 -0.73 5.93 -6.49
N GLY A 646 -0.08 5.99 -5.32
CA GLY A 646 -0.71 6.30 -4.04
C GLY A 646 -0.79 7.81 -3.74
N GLN A 647 -0.08 8.65 -4.49
CA GLN A 647 0.15 10.09 -4.23
C GLN A 647 -1.10 10.84 -3.76
N LEU A 648 -2.17 10.84 -4.56
CA LEU A 648 -3.41 11.57 -4.26
C LEU A 648 -4.07 11.12 -2.94
N GLN A 649 -3.91 9.85 -2.56
CA GLN A 649 -4.42 9.33 -1.30
C GLN A 649 -3.50 9.70 -0.13
N ALA A 650 -2.18 9.76 -0.35
CA ALA A 650 -1.22 10.27 0.63
C ALA A 650 -1.44 11.77 0.92
N GLU A 651 -1.73 12.61 -0.09
CA GLU A 651 -2.09 14.03 0.08
C GLU A 651 -3.19 14.26 1.12
N THR A 652 -4.21 13.38 1.16
CA THR A 652 -5.35 13.48 2.09
C THR A 652 -4.89 13.44 3.55
N TYR A 653 -3.89 12.61 3.83
CA TYR A 653 -3.23 12.51 5.14
C TYR A 653 -2.17 13.60 5.32
N ALA A 654 -1.45 14.00 4.29
CA ALA A 654 -0.49 15.12 4.34
C ALA A 654 -1.17 16.39 4.87
N CYS A 655 -2.39 16.68 4.38
CA CYS A 655 -3.23 17.77 4.86
C CYS A 655 -3.58 17.70 6.37
N GLY A 656 -3.53 16.50 6.98
CA GLY A 656 -3.84 16.28 8.39
C GLY A 656 -2.64 15.94 9.28
N LEU A 657 -1.43 15.75 8.72
CA LEU A 657 -0.21 15.27 9.41
C LEU A 657 1.09 16.05 9.04
N SER A 658 0.99 17.04 8.15
CA SER A 658 2.05 17.91 7.58
C SER A 658 3.19 17.23 6.79
N SER A 659 3.58 16.01 7.09
CA SER A 659 4.61 15.28 6.34
C SER A 659 4.28 13.79 6.43
N VAL A 660 3.93 13.18 5.31
CA VAL A 660 3.61 11.76 5.23
C VAL A 660 4.40 11.11 4.10
N TYR A 661 4.48 9.80 4.09
CA TYR A 661 4.91 9.06 2.92
C TYR A 661 4.05 7.81 2.81
N THR A 662 3.76 7.39 1.59
CA THR A 662 3.36 6.01 1.32
C THR A 662 4.55 5.24 0.73
N PHE A 663 4.48 3.94 0.91
CA PHE A 663 5.38 2.93 0.38
C PHE A 663 4.52 1.69 0.20
N GLY A 664 4.34 1.27 -1.04
CA GLY A 664 3.32 0.28 -1.39
C GLY A 664 3.44 -0.21 -2.84
N PRO A 665 2.75 -1.31 -3.16
CA PRO A 665 2.75 -1.86 -4.51
C PRO A 665 1.93 -0.98 -5.46
N THR A 666 2.45 -0.85 -6.66
CA THR A 666 1.92 -0.10 -7.80
C THR A 666 1.86 -1.03 -9.00
N PHE A 667 0.83 -0.86 -9.84
CA PHE A 667 0.49 -1.80 -10.90
C PHE A 667 0.28 -1.09 -12.23
N ARG A 668 0.82 -1.64 -13.32
CA ARG A 668 0.63 -1.14 -14.68
C ARG A 668 0.40 -2.30 -15.65
N ALA A 669 -0.71 -2.29 -16.38
CA ALA A 669 -1.07 -3.33 -17.35
C ALA A 669 -0.49 -3.01 -18.74
N GLU A 670 0.77 -2.58 -18.80
CA GLU A 670 1.45 -2.24 -20.05
C GLU A 670 2.16 -3.47 -20.63
N HIS A 671 1.91 -3.79 -21.91
CA HIS A 671 2.59 -4.88 -22.63
C HIS A 671 4.04 -4.51 -23.04
N SER A 672 4.82 -3.97 -22.10
CA SER A 672 6.22 -3.60 -22.28
C SER A 672 7.13 -4.74 -21.84
N HIS A 673 7.47 -5.64 -22.77
CA HIS A 673 8.38 -6.78 -22.54
C HIS A 673 9.87 -6.36 -22.45
N THR A 674 10.16 -5.27 -21.73
CA THR A 674 11.51 -4.72 -21.54
C THR A 674 11.96 -4.90 -20.09
N SER A 675 13.27 -5.03 -19.85
CA SER A 675 13.85 -5.24 -18.52
C SER A 675 13.76 -4.02 -17.57
N ARG A 676 12.85 -3.09 -17.82
CA ARG A 676 12.60 -1.87 -17.02
C ARG A 676 11.13 -1.66 -16.66
N HIS A 677 10.21 -2.40 -17.26
CA HIS A 677 8.78 -2.29 -16.97
C HIS A 677 8.34 -3.56 -16.26
N LEU A 678 7.69 -3.39 -15.10
CA LEU A 678 7.13 -4.48 -14.30
C LEU A 678 5.63 -4.22 -14.15
N ALA A 679 4.83 -5.29 -14.23
CA ALA A 679 3.38 -5.20 -14.03
C ALA A 679 3.00 -4.91 -12.56
N GLU A 680 3.89 -5.25 -11.63
CA GLU A 680 3.82 -5.01 -10.20
C GLU A 680 5.22 -4.56 -9.71
N PHE A 681 5.30 -3.41 -9.04
CA PHE A 681 6.52 -2.85 -8.47
C PHE A 681 6.20 -1.99 -7.24
N TRP A 682 7.19 -1.59 -6.46
CA TRP A 682 6.95 -0.77 -5.26
C TRP A 682 7.39 0.67 -5.46
N MET A 683 6.54 1.61 -5.05
CA MET A 683 6.77 3.05 -5.19
C MET A 683 6.86 3.69 -3.79
N VAL A 684 7.64 4.77 -3.70
CA VAL A 684 7.80 5.60 -2.51
C VAL A 684 7.38 7.04 -2.84
N GLU A 685 6.34 7.52 -2.17
CA GLU A 685 5.72 8.82 -2.48
C GLU A 685 5.68 9.68 -1.20
N PRO A 686 6.68 10.57 -1.00
CA PRO A 686 6.75 11.46 0.15
C PRO A 686 5.95 12.75 -0.08
N GLU A 687 4.90 12.96 0.73
CA GLU A 687 3.98 14.08 0.60
C GLU A 687 4.15 15.12 1.72
N ILE A 688 4.61 16.31 1.34
CA ILE A 688 4.94 17.41 2.27
C ILE A 688 3.91 18.54 2.13
N ALA A 689 2.80 18.44 2.88
CA ALA A 689 1.85 19.55 2.94
C ALA A 689 2.55 20.86 3.37
N PHE A 690 2.05 21.98 2.84
CA PHE A 690 2.60 23.34 3.01
C PHE A 690 3.99 23.61 2.41
N ALA A 691 4.53 22.70 1.60
CA ALA A 691 5.77 22.86 0.84
C ALA A 691 5.70 23.87 -0.33
N ASP A 692 6.84 23.98 -0.99
CA ASP A 692 7.13 24.58 -2.30
C ASP A 692 8.34 23.82 -2.89
N ILE A 693 8.57 23.91 -4.21
CA ILE A 693 9.46 22.99 -4.95
C ILE A 693 10.89 22.82 -4.38
N GLU A 694 11.42 23.83 -3.67
CA GLU A 694 12.71 23.69 -2.98
C GLU A 694 12.64 22.76 -1.75
N ASP A 695 11.56 22.81 -0.96
CA ASP A 695 11.32 21.87 0.15
C ASP A 695 11.29 20.41 -0.38
N ASP A 696 10.72 20.21 -1.57
CA ASP A 696 10.52 18.90 -2.19
C ASP A 696 11.82 18.37 -2.83
N MET A 697 12.55 19.21 -3.58
CA MET A 697 13.89 18.88 -4.09
C MET A 697 14.88 18.58 -2.97
N ASN A 698 14.83 19.33 -1.86
CA ASN A 698 15.64 19.04 -0.66
C ASN A 698 15.33 17.68 -0.05
N CYS A 699 14.07 17.26 -0.06
CA CYS A 699 13.66 15.94 0.41
C CYS A 699 14.16 14.83 -0.51
N ALA A 700 13.97 14.98 -1.83
CA ALA A 700 14.40 14.00 -2.83
C ALA A 700 15.93 13.80 -2.85
N GLU A 701 16.70 14.90 -2.83
CA GLU A 701 18.16 14.86 -2.77
C GLU A 701 18.64 14.17 -1.48
N ALA A 702 18.17 14.61 -0.31
CA ALA A 702 18.57 14.01 0.96
C ALA A 702 18.20 12.51 1.05
N TYR A 703 17.07 12.12 0.46
CA TYR A 703 16.60 10.74 0.42
C TYR A 703 17.49 9.83 -0.44
N VAL A 704 17.75 10.22 -1.69
CA VAL A 704 18.60 9.43 -2.60
C VAL A 704 20.03 9.34 -2.06
N ARG A 705 20.56 10.44 -1.51
CA ARG A 705 21.88 10.44 -0.86
C ARG A 705 21.94 9.52 0.36
N PHE A 706 20.90 9.52 1.20
CA PHE A 706 20.79 8.60 2.33
C PHE A 706 20.75 7.13 1.88
N LEU A 707 19.95 6.78 0.86
CA LEU A 707 19.90 5.41 0.35
C LEU A 707 21.25 4.95 -0.22
N CYS A 708 21.92 5.79 -1.01
CA CYS A 708 23.24 5.45 -1.57
C CYS A 708 24.30 5.29 -0.47
N GLN A 709 24.27 6.11 0.58
CA GLN A 709 25.16 5.94 1.74
C GLN A 709 24.81 4.67 2.54
N TRP A 710 23.52 4.40 2.78
CA TRP A 710 23.07 3.21 3.51
C TRP A 710 23.51 1.91 2.84
N LEU A 711 23.42 1.82 1.50
CA LEU A 711 23.89 0.67 0.74
C LEU A 711 25.42 0.49 0.84
N LEU A 712 26.19 1.58 0.91
CA LEU A 712 27.64 1.54 1.10
C LEU A 712 28.05 1.16 2.53
N ASP A 713 27.27 1.57 3.53
CA ASP A 713 27.55 1.35 4.96
C ASP A 713 27.09 -0.05 5.44
N ASN A 714 25.99 -0.58 4.89
CA ASN A 714 25.33 -1.78 5.41
C ASN A 714 25.28 -2.96 4.41
N CYS A 715 25.44 -2.73 3.11
CA CYS A 715 25.31 -3.75 2.06
C CYS A 715 26.58 -3.88 1.20
N TYR A 716 27.75 -3.51 1.74
CA TYR A 716 28.98 -3.40 0.96
C TYR A 716 29.41 -4.71 0.28
N ASP A 717 29.34 -5.84 0.99
CA ASP A 717 29.80 -7.13 0.49
C ASP A 717 28.91 -7.65 -0.66
N ASP A 718 27.60 -7.47 -0.57
CA ASP A 718 26.66 -7.75 -1.66
C ASP A 718 26.92 -6.84 -2.88
N MET A 719 27.16 -5.54 -2.63
CA MET A 719 27.53 -4.60 -3.67
C MET A 719 28.87 -4.94 -4.33
N GLU A 720 29.83 -5.48 -3.58
CA GLU A 720 31.13 -5.92 -4.09
C GLU A 720 30.99 -7.19 -4.95
N PHE A 721 30.13 -8.14 -4.56
CA PHE A 721 29.73 -9.27 -5.40
C PHE A 721 29.05 -8.81 -6.69
N MET A 722 28.12 -7.85 -6.62
CA MET A 722 27.44 -7.27 -7.78
C MET A 722 28.41 -6.53 -8.72
N VAL A 723 29.40 -5.82 -8.18
CA VAL A 723 30.49 -5.18 -8.94
C VAL A 723 31.37 -6.21 -9.65
N LYS A 724 31.67 -7.35 -9.01
CA LYS A 724 32.45 -8.45 -9.58
C LYS A 724 31.73 -9.20 -10.71
N LYS A 725 30.39 -9.19 -10.73
CA LYS A 725 29.57 -9.99 -11.65
C LYS A 725 28.86 -9.20 -12.76
N PHE A 726 28.35 -8.01 -12.47
CA PHE A 726 27.40 -7.31 -13.35
C PHE A 726 27.85 -5.90 -13.74
N ASP A 727 28.19 -5.03 -12.77
CA ASP A 727 28.48 -3.62 -13.05
C ASP A 727 29.69 -3.11 -12.27
N LYS A 728 30.84 -3.05 -12.97
CA LYS A 728 32.13 -2.62 -12.43
C LYS A 728 32.18 -1.18 -11.89
N LYS A 729 31.17 -0.35 -12.16
CA LYS A 729 31.08 1.04 -11.69
C LYS A 729 30.00 1.27 -10.62
N ALA A 730 29.25 0.24 -10.20
CA ALA A 730 28.12 0.43 -9.29
C ALA A 730 28.49 1.12 -7.97
N ILE A 731 29.49 0.62 -7.23
CA ILE A 731 29.99 1.25 -5.99
C ILE A 731 30.48 2.69 -6.25
N GLN A 732 31.22 2.93 -7.33
CA GLN A 732 31.71 4.27 -7.68
C GLN A 732 30.55 5.26 -7.90
N ARG A 733 29.47 4.83 -8.56
CA ARG A 733 28.28 5.68 -8.75
C ARG A 733 27.51 5.92 -7.45
N LEU A 734 27.38 4.92 -6.58
CA LEU A 734 26.78 5.12 -5.25
C LEU A 734 27.60 6.12 -4.41
N GLN A 735 28.93 6.00 -4.42
CA GLN A 735 29.84 6.91 -3.71
C GLN A 735 29.75 8.34 -4.25
N MET A 736 29.71 8.51 -5.58
CA MET A 736 29.43 9.78 -6.24
C MET A 736 28.09 10.35 -5.74
N VAL A 737 26.99 9.64 -5.95
CA VAL A 737 25.64 10.10 -5.59
C VAL A 737 25.54 10.48 -4.10
N ALA A 738 26.10 9.70 -3.18
CA ALA A 738 26.08 10.02 -1.76
C ALA A 738 26.87 11.30 -1.41
N SER A 739 28.00 11.55 -2.07
CA SER A 739 28.94 12.63 -1.73
C SER A 739 28.74 13.94 -2.51
N THR A 740 28.20 13.91 -3.73
CA THR A 740 27.99 15.11 -4.56
C THR A 740 26.64 15.79 -4.30
N ASP A 741 26.64 17.13 -4.28
CA ASP A 741 25.42 17.93 -4.30
C ASP A 741 24.76 17.87 -5.70
N PHE A 742 23.42 17.81 -5.74
CA PHE A 742 22.68 17.56 -6.98
C PHE A 742 22.54 18.86 -7.80
N ILE A 743 22.81 18.79 -9.11
CA ILE A 743 22.65 19.93 -10.02
C ILE A 743 21.16 20.17 -10.27
N ARG A 744 20.63 21.33 -9.84
CA ARG A 744 19.23 21.72 -10.06
C ARG A 744 19.12 22.58 -11.31
N LEU A 745 18.24 22.21 -12.25
CA LEU A 745 17.96 22.93 -13.50
C LEU A 745 16.46 23.07 -13.71
N SER A 746 15.98 24.24 -14.14
CA SER A 746 14.63 24.28 -14.69
C SER A 746 14.58 23.49 -16.01
N TYR A 747 13.43 22.92 -16.35
CA TYR A 747 13.20 22.25 -17.63
C TYR A 747 13.63 23.12 -18.83
N THR A 748 13.42 24.45 -18.74
CA THR A 748 13.79 25.39 -19.79
C THR A 748 15.32 25.55 -19.93
N GLU A 749 16.09 25.34 -18.87
CA GLU A 749 17.57 25.31 -18.94
C GLU A 749 18.07 23.95 -19.43
N ALA A 750 17.45 22.85 -18.97
CA ALA A 750 17.75 21.51 -19.43
C ALA A 750 17.57 21.37 -20.97
N VAL A 751 16.44 21.85 -21.51
CA VAL A 751 16.18 21.88 -22.97
C VAL A 751 17.24 22.69 -23.71
N LYS A 752 17.58 23.92 -23.26
CA LYS A 752 18.63 24.74 -23.90
C LYS A 752 20.00 24.05 -23.94
N ILE A 753 20.36 23.34 -22.87
CA ILE A 753 21.62 22.58 -22.79
C ILE A 753 21.64 21.42 -23.81
N LEU A 754 20.49 20.80 -24.07
CA LEU A 754 20.31 19.74 -25.07
C LEU A 754 20.26 20.31 -26.50
N GLU A 755 19.61 21.45 -26.72
CA GLU A 755 19.64 22.20 -28.00
C GLU A 755 21.07 22.65 -28.36
N GLU A 756 21.83 23.12 -27.37
CA GLU A 756 23.27 23.38 -27.49
C GLU A 756 24.09 22.13 -27.83
N ALA A 757 23.71 20.96 -27.32
CA ALA A 757 24.39 19.70 -27.65
C ALA A 757 24.13 19.31 -29.12
N VAL A 758 22.89 19.44 -29.58
CA VAL A 758 22.49 19.21 -30.99
C VAL A 758 23.22 20.19 -31.92
N SER A 759 23.30 21.48 -31.56
CA SER A 759 24.03 22.48 -32.38
C SER A 759 25.53 22.20 -32.47
N LYS A 760 26.11 21.50 -31.49
CA LYS A 760 27.51 21.04 -31.46
C LYS A 760 27.69 19.65 -32.11
N GLY A 761 26.65 19.10 -32.75
CA GLY A 761 26.70 17.86 -33.52
C GLY A 761 26.37 16.58 -32.75
N HIS A 762 25.94 16.68 -31.48
CA HIS A 762 25.39 15.52 -30.77
C HIS A 762 24.07 15.08 -31.43
N LYS A 763 23.77 13.78 -31.40
CA LYS A 763 22.55 13.21 -31.97
C LYS A 763 21.77 12.47 -30.91
N PHE A 764 20.49 12.80 -30.80
CA PHE A 764 19.50 12.08 -30.03
C PHE A 764 18.56 11.33 -30.98
N GLU A 765 18.03 10.19 -30.56
CA GLU A 765 17.00 9.43 -31.27
C GLU A 765 15.65 10.16 -31.20
N ASN A 766 15.35 10.77 -30.05
CA ASN A 766 14.15 11.54 -29.77
C ASN A 766 14.42 13.05 -29.92
N LYS A 767 13.41 13.77 -30.44
CA LYS A 767 13.48 15.21 -30.65
C LYS A 767 13.67 15.96 -29.32
N VAL A 768 14.68 16.83 -29.28
CA VAL A 768 14.80 17.88 -28.25
C VAL A 768 13.95 19.06 -28.70
N GLU A 769 12.93 19.41 -27.91
CA GLU A 769 12.06 20.58 -28.12
C GLU A 769 11.34 20.95 -26.83
N TRP A 770 11.18 22.26 -26.58
CA TRP A 770 10.44 22.75 -25.42
C TRP A 770 8.95 22.40 -25.53
N GLY A 771 8.43 21.68 -24.54
CA GLY A 771 7.07 21.12 -24.53
C GLY A 771 7.01 19.59 -24.67
N ILE A 772 8.12 18.93 -25.00
CA ILE A 772 8.24 17.46 -25.04
C ILE A 772 8.90 16.95 -23.76
N ASP A 773 8.42 15.82 -23.20
CA ASP A 773 9.06 15.14 -22.08
C ASP A 773 10.51 14.73 -22.41
N LEU A 774 11.41 14.81 -21.43
CA LEU A 774 12.79 14.37 -21.62
C LEU A 774 12.85 12.84 -21.76
N ALA A 775 13.43 12.37 -22.87
CA ALA A 775 13.70 10.97 -23.10
C ALA A 775 14.92 10.51 -22.29
N SER A 776 15.06 9.21 -22.02
CA SER A 776 16.16 8.71 -21.17
C SER A 776 17.56 8.95 -21.71
N GLU A 777 17.72 9.20 -23.02
CA GLU A 777 18.99 9.67 -23.59
C GLU A 777 19.30 11.13 -23.24
N HIS A 778 18.28 11.99 -23.13
CA HIS A 778 18.42 13.39 -22.71
C HIS A 778 18.81 13.45 -21.23
N GLU A 779 18.16 12.64 -20.40
CA GLU A 779 18.46 12.45 -18.97
C GLU A 779 19.89 11.94 -18.76
N LYS A 780 20.31 10.96 -19.56
CA LYS A 780 21.68 10.43 -19.59
C LYS A 780 22.71 11.45 -20.07
N TYR A 781 22.42 12.24 -21.11
CA TYR A 781 23.35 13.26 -21.56
C TYR A 781 23.60 14.31 -20.47
N LEU A 782 22.55 14.76 -19.77
CA LEU A 782 22.67 15.67 -18.64
C LEU A 782 23.54 15.06 -17.52
N THR A 783 23.19 13.86 -17.05
CA THR A 783 23.84 13.23 -15.87
C THR A 783 25.21 12.60 -16.17
N GLU A 784 25.35 11.82 -17.25
CA GLU A 784 26.54 11.02 -17.58
C GLU A 784 27.55 11.75 -18.49
N THR A 785 27.16 12.83 -19.20
CA THR A 785 28.02 13.49 -20.21
C THR A 785 28.26 14.98 -19.97
N LYS A 786 27.26 15.71 -19.47
CA LYS A 786 27.32 17.18 -19.35
C LYS A 786 27.74 17.66 -17.96
N PHE A 787 27.31 16.96 -16.90
CA PHE A 787 27.58 17.33 -15.51
C PHE A 787 28.37 16.28 -14.71
N GLU A 788 28.42 15.02 -15.18
CA GLU A 788 29.05 13.88 -14.46
C GLU A 788 28.60 13.78 -12.98
N SER A 789 27.33 14.10 -12.73
CA SER A 789 26.73 14.32 -11.41
C SER A 789 25.21 14.12 -11.48
N PRO A 790 24.51 13.77 -10.38
CA PRO A 790 23.05 13.72 -10.36
C PRO A 790 22.42 15.07 -10.70
N VAL A 791 21.33 15.04 -11.47
CA VAL A 791 20.61 16.24 -11.93
C VAL A 791 19.14 16.15 -11.52
N ILE A 792 18.61 17.21 -10.92
CA ILE A 792 17.17 17.40 -10.71
C ILE A 792 16.67 18.41 -11.75
N VAL A 793 15.69 17.99 -12.55
CA VAL A 793 14.98 18.89 -13.48
C VAL A 793 13.63 19.26 -12.87
N TYR A 794 13.33 20.55 -12.77
CA TYR A 794 12.09 21.07 -12.14
C TYR A 794 11.37 22.09 -13.02
N ASN A 795 10.15 22.50 -12.63
CA ASN A 795 9.29 23.42 -13.41
C ASN A 795 9.04 22.95 -14.87
N TYR A 796 8.58 21.71 -15.03
CA TYR A 796 8.10 21.17 -16.32
C TYR A 796 6.90 21.98 -16.85
N PRO A 797 6.70 22.03 -18.20
CA PRO A 797 5.64 22.82 -18.80
C PRO A 797 4.27 22.14 -18.61
N LYS A 798 3.25 22.90 -18.23
CA LYS A 798 1.89 22.39 -18.01
C LYS A 798 1.33 21.76 -19.30
N GLY A 799 1.40 20.44 -19.41
CA GLY A 799 0.99 19.66 -20.57
C GLY A 799 1.93 18.51 -20.94
N SER A 800 3.15 18.48 -20.39
CA SER A 800 4.03 17.29 -20.43
C SER A 800 3.35 16.09 -19.75
N LYS A 801 3.62 14.86 -20.20
CA LYS A 801 2.97 13.66 -19.66
C LYS A 801 3.41 13.33 -18.23
N ARG A 802 4.57 13.85 -17.79
CA ARG A 802 4.95 13.84 -16.37
C ARG A 802 4.20 14.94 -15.60
N PHE A 803 3.11 14.54 -14.96
CA PHE A 803 2.53 15.15 -13.76
C PHE A 803 2.74 14.15 -12.59
N THR A 804 2.79 14.53 -11.31
CA THR A 804 2.44 15.83 -10.71
C THR A 804 3.64 16.55 -10.09
#